data_AF-A0A9P1DUK6-F1
#
_entry.id   AF-A0A9P1DUK6-F1
#
_cell.length_a   1.000
_cell.length_b   1.000
_cell.length_c   1.000
_cell.angle_alpha   90.00
_cell.angle_beta   90.00
_cell.angle_gamma   90.00
#
_symmetry.space_group_name_H-M   'P 1'
#
loop_
_entity.id
_entity.type
_entity.pdbx_description
1 polymer ?
#
loop_
_entity_poly.entity_id
_entity_poly.type
_entity_poly.pdbx_seq_one_letter_code
_entity_poly.pdbx_strand_id
1 'polypeptide(L)'
;MGWRSLLLLLQVKAPAAAGWRVPWYFDCRHNSEWTHFKTALEVLGDVYQEEVFWWSQALLERIEPSFLRVQNTDHLFFLCNPNGSLEDDEWVPVQSDEDSIFRLSTGTGQWTKEEQESRSYALGDFCYFGYMAAIAYRTRNTDSSIPGVLEGRKHAMTLLQNFLMSRANSVDFLESSGWMKHETLLKHIYPDAGPGRQWSRHLRDDPDRPLVELGLKAVDTGPQPLALRVAAIGYHTTLVLELISLWEEFLSDQLRLHFAVHVLEPGLGTAEQVRAASVCKDFQSYGDLCGWDARLLRLNARHFTRVTLPLAALPSPQIKDPAAFVQDFVATFRDEQFGHAEGHRDLRIEGADLFLCTEPAFLCNAMGRAFPNRPLVGYFANPLTAYLPAYAASAWLRDFLSLCRNQLMERSAPFLAVSSTRFLAEQVRFQTGAPRVYAARPLAAYLGPVRGKSSDGEVIVLRQPSMFWNSACILNSMARMNMAELEATIQAKSGHALRAASLRFVASEELADASSEAIAAFKACVIFPYDVSQMRLYELYALSLPLFVPERRQLPSYIYRGLTTIEDFNHVLTDAGLGGKGWRNSDISGPHLDYNPFDRDWLAADAWTQLTHWVTLPHLLRFASAAGLVKSLLQEDLRRVAASMRRQQISIRGCMGCSSSELSG
;
A
#
# COMPACT_ATOMS: atom_id res chain seq x y z
N MET A 1 -20.40 10.96 46.53
CA MET A 1 -20.20 9.79 45.65
C MET A 1 -18.70 9.73 45.34
N GLY A 2 -17.89 8.74 45.69
CA GLY A 2 -17.98 7.60 46.58
C GLY A 2 -16.60 6.93 46.61
N TRP A 3 -15.71 7.32 47.52
CA TRP A 3 -14.33 6.80 47.67
C TRP A 3 -14.21 5.28 47.92
N ARG A 4 -15.34 4.54 47.94
CA ARG A 4 -15.41 3.11 48.23
C ARG A 4 -15.13 2.21 47.02
N SER A 5 -15.30 2.69 45.78
CA SER A 5 -14.95 1.91 44.57
C SER A 5 -13.44 1.86 44.34
N LEU A 6 -12.70 2.93 44.69
CA LEU A 6 -11.25 3.02 44.52
C LEU A 6 -10.47 1.99 45.37
N LEU A 7 -11.04 1.57 46.51
CA LEU A 7 -10.43 0.61 47.43
C LEU A 7 -10.46 -0.85 46.91
N LEU A 8 -11.36 -1.20 46.00
CA LEU A 8 -11.43 -2.54 45.41
C LEU A 8 -10.35 -2.78 44.34
N LEU A 9 -9.77 -1.73 43.75
CA LEU A 9 -8.69 -1.83 42.77
C LEU A 9 -7.29 -2.01 43.42
N LEU A 10 -7.14 -1.74 44.71
CA LEU A 10 -5.85 -1.74 45.42
C LEU A 10 -5.35 -3.13 45.86
N GLN A 11 -6.10 -4.22 45.62
CA GLN A 11 -5.73 -5.58 46.06
C GLN A 11 -5.31 -6.54 44.94
N VAL A 12 -5.21 -6.09 43.70
CA VAL A 12 -4.77 -6.95 42.59
C VAL A 12 -3.25 -7.03 42.59
N LYS A 13 -2.70 -8.17 43.04
CA LYS A 13 -1.28 -8.52 42.81
C LYS A 13 -1.05 -8.57 41.30
N ALA A 14 -0.38 -7.57 40.76
CA ALA A 14 -0.05 -7.49 39.34
C ALA A 14 0.74 -8.74 38.90
N PRO A 15 0.17 -9.63 38.07
CA PRO A 15 0.94 -10.67 37.43
C PRO A 15 1.34 -10.14 36.05
N ALA A 16 2.45 -9.41 35.96
CA ALA A 16 2.93 -8.97 34.66
C ALA A 16 3.95 -9.99 34.14
N ALA A 17 3.57 -10.77 33.13
CA ALA A 17 4.55 -11.16 32.13
C ALA A 17 5.17 -9.85 31.63
N ALA A 18 6.46 -9.66 31.84
CA ALA A 18 7.13 -8.43 31.43
C ALA A 18 6.97 -8.28 29.92
N GLY A 19 6.06 -7.42 29.48
CA GLY A 19 5.94 -7.03 28.09
C GLY A 19 7.27 -6.45 27.61
N TRP A 20 7.49 -6.48 26.30
CA TRP A 20 8.67 -5.86 25.70
C TRP A 20 8.80 -4.40 26.15
N ARG A 21 10.03 -4.00 26.44
CA ARG A 21 10.35 -2.60 26.66
C ARG A 21 10.14 -1.84 25.35
N VAL A 22 9.40 -0.75 25.41
CA VAL A 22 9.13 0.13 24.27
C VAL A 22 9.64 1.54 24.60
N PRO A 23 9.89 2.41 23.60
CA PRO A 23 10.25 3.80 23.83
C PRO A 23 9.31 4.51 24.81
N TRP A 24 9.81 5.46 25.60
CA TRP A 24 9.07 6.10 26.71
C TRP A 24 7.73 6.73 26.28
N TYR A 25 7.65 7.28 25.08
CA TYR A 25 6.42 7.89 24.53
C TYR A 25 5.34 6.84 24.17
N PHE A 26 5.75 5.58 24.05
CA PHE A 26 4.86 4.41 24.00
C PHE A 26 4.68 3.77 25.39
N ASP A 27 5.72 3.80 26.22
CA ASP A 27 5.77 3.15 27.53
C ASP A 27 5.24 4.05 28.65
N CYS A 28 4.00 3.84 28.99
CA CYS A 28 3.28 4.62 29.99
C CYS A 28 3.64 4.32 31.46
N ARG A 29 4.60 3.42 31.73
CA ARG A 29 5.01 3.06 33.10
C ARG A 29 5.66 4.22 33.87
N HIS A 30 6.14 5.24 33.17
CA HIS A 30 6.70 6.43 33.79
C HIS A 30 5.65 7.29 34.50
N ASN A 31 4.36 7.10 34.20
CA ASN A 31 3.26 7.86 34.78
C ASN A 31 2.35 6.94 35.61
N SER A 32 2.19 7.27 36.89
CA SER A 32 1.41 6.46 37.81
C SER A 32 -0.07 6.42 37.45
N GLU A 33 -0.65 7.51 36.95
CA GLU A 33 -2.07 7.56 36.57
C GLU A 33 -2.36 6.63 35.40
N TRP A 34 -1.52 6.65 34.36
CA TRP A 34 -1.63 5.71 33.25
C TRP A 34 -1.47 4.25 33.70
N THR A 35 -0.57 3.98 34.64
CA THR A 35 -0.39 2.64 35.20
C THR A 35 -1.63 2.15 35.95
N HIS A 36 -2.26 3.02 36.76
CA HIS A 36 -3.51 2.68 37.43
C HIS A 36 -4.66 2.51 36.44
N PHE A 37 -4.75 3.37 35.41
CA PHE A 37 -5.76 3.25 34.36
C PHE A 37 -5.63 1.92 33.61
N LYS A 38 -4.40 1.53 33.21
CA LYS A 38 -4.13 0.22 32.62
C LYS A 38 -4.60 -0.93 33.52
N THR A 39 -4.25 -0.88 34.80
CA THR A 39 -4.65 -1.91 35.77
C THR A 39 -6.17 -2.01 35.87
N ALA A 40 -6.87 -0.87 35.89
CA ALA A 40 -8.32 -0.84 35.88
C ALA A 40 -8.90 -1.49 34.60
N LEU A 41 -8.32 -1.20 33.42
CA LEU A 41 -8.73 -1.86 32.17
C LEU A 41 -8.52 -3.37 32.20
N GLU A 42 -7.39 -3.85 32.74
CA GLU A 42 -7.10 -5.28 32.87
C GLU A 42 -8.09 -5.98 33.79
N VAL A 43 -8.46 -5.34 34.91
CA VAL A 43 -9.46 -5.87 35.86
C VAL A 43 -10.85 -5.91 35.25
N LEU A 44 -11.23 -4.87 34.51
CA LEU A 44 -12.56 -4.77 33.91
C LEU A 44 -12.74 -5.69 32.70
N GLY A 45 -11.67 -6.00 31.97
CA GLY A 45 -11.76 -6.77 30.73
C GLY A 45 -12.67 -6.08 29.71
N ASP A 46 -13.82 -6.69 29.39
CA ASP A 46 -14.84 -6.14 28.49
C ASP A 46 -16.00 -5.44 29.23
N VAL A 47 -15.98 -5.41 30.57
CA VAL A 47 -17.04 -4.80 31.39
C VAL A 47 -16.96 -3.27 31.37
N TYR A 48 -18.11 -2.61 31.20
CA TYR A 48 -18.23 -1.16 31.31
C TYR A 48 -18.33 -0.71 32.78
N GLN A 49 -17.65 0.39 33.10
CA GLN A 49 -17.80 1.13 34.35
C GLN A 49 -17.78 2.63 34.10
N GLU A 50 -18.75 3.32 34.71
CA GLU A 50 -18.93 4.76 34.54
C GLU A 50 -17.76 5.58 35.10
N GLU A 51 -17.22 5.22 36.26
CA GLU A 51 -16.07 5.92 36.85
C GLU A 51 -14.84 5.88 35.93
N VAL A 52 -14.56 4.72 35.33
CA VAL A 52 -13.43 4.55 34.39
C VAL A 52 -13.70 5.25 33.06
N PHE A 53 -14.97 5.38 32.66
CA PHE A 53 -15.34 6.15 31.47
C PHE A 53 -15.03 7.63 31.65
N TRP A 54 -15.46 8.24 32.76
CA TRP A 54 -15.16 9.64 33.03
C TRP A 54 -13.67 9.88 33.29
N TRP A 55 -12.97 8.91 33.89
CA TRP A 55 -11.51 8.96 34.00
C TRP A 55 -10.84 8.96 32.62
N SER A 56 -11.26 8.09 31.71
CA SER A 56 -10.74 8.09 30.34
C SER A 56 -11.00 9.41 29.62
N GLN A 57 -12.14 10.07 29.86
CA GLN A 57 -12.42 11.40 29.31
C GLN A 57 -11.46 12.46 29.83
N ALA A 58 -11.25 12.50 31.15
CA ALA A 58 -10.32 13.46 31.76
C ALA A 58 -8.88 13.26 31.24
N LEU A 59 -8.45 12.01 31.03
CA LEU A 59 -7.17 11.69 30.42
C LEU A 59 -7.08 12.21 28.97
N LEU A 60 -8.12 12.03 28.16
CA LEU A 60 -8.15 12.52 26.79
C LEU A 60 -8.10 14.05 26.74
N GLU A 61 -8.97 14.74 27.49
CA GLU A 61 -9.00 16.22 27.51
C GLU A 61 -7.65 16.83 27.91
N ARG A 62 -6.94 16.19 28.85
CA ARG A 62 -5.63 16.65 29.29
C ARG A 62 -4.52 16.41 28.26
N ILE A 63 -4.57 15.30 27.54
CA ILE A 63 -3.48 14.82 26.69
C ILE A 63 -3.67 15.16 25.21
N GLU A 64 -4.91 15.32 24.75
CA GLU A 64 -5.26 15.60 23.36
C GLU A 64 -4.57 16.86 22.81
N PRO A 65 -4.43 17.99 23.54
CA PRO A 65 -3.65 19.12 23.05
C PRO A 65 -2.19 18.77 22.77
N SER A 66 -1.54 18.00 23.66
CA SER A 66 -0.17 17.52 23.47
C SER A 66 -0.10 16.54 22.31
N PHE A 67 -1.08 15.65 22.19
CA PHE A 67 -1.19 14.69 21.10
C PHE A 67 -1.33 15.38 19.74
N LEU A 68 -2.27 16.31 19.59
CA LEU A 68 -2.49 17.03 18.34
C LEU A 68 -1.26 17.84 17.94
N ARG A 69 -0.53 18.42 18.90
CA ARG A 69 0.75 19.09 18.63
C ARG A 69 1.83 18.10 18.20
N VAL A 70 1.93 16.95 18.86
CA VAL A 70 2.86 15.87 18.48
C VAL A 70 2.53 15.31 17.09
N GLN A 71 1.25 15.17 16.76
CA GLN A 71 0.74 14.67 15.48
C GLN A 71 1.01 15.64 14.32
N ASN A 72 0.87 16.94 14.58
CA ASN A 72 1.03 17.99 13.58
C ASN A 72 2.48 18.49 13.46
N THR A 73 3.37 18.05 14.33
CA THR A 73 4.80 18.39 14.24
C THR A 73 5.49 17.28 13.45
N ASP A 74 6.26 17.63 12.42
CA ASP A 74 7.23 16.71 11.77
C ASP A 74 8.30 16.19 12.76
N HIS A 75 8.15 16.46 14.06
CA HIS A 75 9.15 16.27 15.08
C HIS A 75 9.14 14.89 15.74
N LEU A 76 8.08 14.10 15.58
CA LEU A 76 8.14 12.67 15.90
C LEU A 76 9.20 11.93 15.05
N PHE A 77 9.50 12.42 13.84
CA PHE A 77 10.65 11.94 13.07
C PHE A 77 11.98 12.14 13.80
N PHE A 78 12.11 13.19 14.62
CA PHE A 78 13.34 13.55 15.32
C PHE A 78 13.49 12.93 16.71
N LEU A 79 12.42 12.42 17.33
CA LEU A 79 12.50 11.64 18.61
C LEU A 79 13.26 10.31 18.47
N CYS A 80 13.77 10.07 17.29
CA CYS A 80 14.27 8.81 16.80
C CYS A 80 15.71 8.93 16.28
N ASN A 81 16.51 9.84 16.86
CA ASN A 81 17.95 9.90 16.61
C ASN A 81 18.68 8.86 17.50
N PRO A 82 19.16 7.73 16.95
CA PRO A 82 19.85 6.70 17.71
C PRO A 82 21.25 7.12 18.19
N ASN A 83 21.80 8.21 17.64
CA ASN A 83 23.12 8.78 17.94
C ASN A 83 23.03 10.08 18.73
N GLY A 84 21.83 10.52 19.13
CA GLY A 84 21.68 11.61 20.07
C GLY A 84 22.22 11.18 21.42
N SER A 85 23.53 11.28 21.60
CA SER A 85 24.08 11.59 22.91
C SER A 85 23.37 12.87 23.36
N LEU A 86 23.16 13.05 24.66
CA LEU A 86 22.67 14.32 25.21
C LEU A 86 23.57 15.54 24.86
N GLU A 87 24.68 15.32 24.12
CA GLU A 87 25.73 16.30 23.83
C GLU A 87 25.81 16.70 22.35
N ASP A 88 25.21 15.96 21.40
CA ASP A 88 25.28 16.25 19.95
C ASP A 88 24.10 17.12 19.46
N ASP A 89 23.94 18.30 20.07
CA ASP A 89 22.84 19.26 19.85
C ASP A 89 23.07 20.24 18.67
N GLU A 90 24.15 20.10 17.89
CA GLU A 90 24.40 20.97 16.72
C GLU A 90 23.76 20.41 15.44
N TRP A 91 22.43 20.46 15.35
CA TRP A 91 21.70 20.24 14.10
C TRP A 91 21.13 21.55 13.54
N VAL A 92 21.49 21.88 12.29
CA VAL A 92 21.00 23.07 11.57
C VAL A 92 19.65 22.75 10.91
N PRO A 93 18.54 23.46 11.21
CA PRO A 93 17.23 23.20 10.62
C PRO A 93 17.16 23.64 9.17
N VAL A 94 16.36 22.89 8.41
CA VAL A 94 15.65 23.44 7.25
C VAL A 94 14.56 24.36 7.80
N GLN A 95 14.58 25.63 7.37
CA GLN A 95 13.63 26.67 7.78
C GLN A 95 12.18 26.20 7.61
N SER A 96 11.49 25.92 8.72
CA SER A 96 10.03 25.76 8.79
C SER A 96 9.50 26.65 9.92
N ASP A 97 8.24 27.04 9.78
CA ASP A 97 7.55 28.16 10.45
C ASP A 97 7.74 28.26 11.98
N GLU A 98 7.60 29.48 12.50
CA GLU A 98 8.06 29.93 13.83
C GLU A 98 7.38 29.28 15.06
N ASP A 99 6.38 28.41 14.90
CA ASP A 99 5.47 27.98 16.00
C ASP A 99 5.68 26.55 16.54
N SER A 100 6.78 25.85 16.19
CA SER A 100 6.98 24.46 16.63
C SER A 100 7.44 24.31 18.09
N ILE A 101 6.65 23.58 18.89
CA ILE A 101 6.98 23.15 20.26
C ILE A 101 8.15 22.16 20.37
N PHE A 102 8.87 21.88 19.28
CA PHE A 102 10.01 20.96 19.24
C PHE A 102 11.21 21.54 18.49
N ARG A 103 11.36 22.88 18.42
CA ARG A 103 12.64 23.53 18.02
C ARG A 103 13.80 23.00 18.87
N LEU A 104 14.46 21.91 18.46
CA LEU A 104 15.65 21.38 19.12
C LEU A 104 16.91 22.16 18.73
N SER A 105 16.83 23.11 17.79
CA SER A 105 17.98 23.74 17.14
C SER A 105 18.29 25.19 17.52
N THR A 106 17.38 25.88 18.19
CA THR A 106 17.78 27.05 18.98
C THR A 106 17.98 26.48 20.36
N GLY A 107 19.23 26.18 20.73
CA GLY A 107 19.57 25.52 21.99
C GLY A 107 18.64 25.99 23.12
N THR A 108 18.21 25.04 23.96
CA THR A 108 17.19 25.18 25.03
C THR A 108 17.32 26.44 25.89
N GLY A 109 18.47 27.12 25.87
CA GLY A 109 18.72 28.44 26.45
C GLY A 109 17.90 29.63 25.92
N GLN A 110 17.08 29.48 24.86
CA GLN A 110 16.14 30.54 24.43
C GLN A 110 14.69 30.33 24.87
N TRP A 111 14.34 29.17 25.44
CA TRP A 111 12.97 28.98 25.94
C TRP A 111 12.82 29.67 27.29
N THR A 112 11.64 30.24 27.51
CA THR A 112 11.27 30.66 28.85
C THR A 112 11.22 29.43 29.77
N LYS A 113 11.49 29.64 31.05
CA LYS A 113 11.37 28.59 32.07
C LYS A 113 9.96 27.95 32.06
N GLU A 114 8.93 28.76 31.81
CA GLU A 114 7.54 28.32 31.72
C GLU A 114 7.28 27.40 30.51
N GLU A 115 7.92 27.66 29.36
CA GLU A 115 7.87 26.77 28.19
C GLU A 115 8.63 25.46 28.42
N GLN A 116 9.80 25.53 29.08
CA GLN A 116 10.55 24.32 29.46
C GLN A 116 9.75 23.46 30.44
N GLU A 117 9.14 24.07 31.46
CA GLU A 117 8.30 23.38 32.44
C GLU A 117 7.03 22.82 31.79
N SER A 118 6.35 23.60 30.94
CA SER A 118 5.16 23.14 30.20
C SER A 118 5.48 21.99 29.25
N ARG A 119 6.64 22.01 28.57
CA ARG A 119 7.08 20.91 27.69
C ARG A 119 7.49 19.68 28.49
N SER A 120 8.26 19.85 29.56
CA SER A 120 8.64 18.76 30.46
C SER A 120 7.39 18.06 31.03
N TYR A 121 6.38 18.86 31.41
CA TYR A 121 5.08 18.36 31.86
C TYR A 121 4.33 17.61 30.75
N ALA A 122 4.23 18.20 29.55
CA ALA A 122 3.56 17.57 28.41
C ALA A 122 4.23 16.26 27.98
N LEU A 123 5.56 16.16 28.03
CA LEU A 123 6.31 14.96 27.70
C LEU A 123 6.26 13.91 28.82
N GLY A 124 6.24 14.34 30.09
CA GLY A 124 6.11 13.44 31.25
C GLY A 124 4.72 12.82 31.42
N ASP A 125 3.69 13.43 30.86
CA ASP A 125 2.31 12.93 30.89
C ASP A 125 1.89 12.21 29.59
N PHE A 126 2.67 12.34 28.52
CA PHE A 126 2.33 11.76 27.23
C PHE A 126 2.55 10.25 27.19
N CYS A 127 1.49 9.53 26.85
CA CYS A 127 1.49 8.08 26.74
C CYS A 127 0.60 7.69 25.57
N TYR A 128 1.23 7.38 24.44
CA TYR A 128 0.53 7.13 23.20
C TYR A 128 -0.42 5.92 23.29
N PHE A 129 0.05 4.78 23.86
CA PHE A 129 -0.78 3.58 23.96
C PHE A 129 -1.89 3.69 25.01
N GLY A 130 -1.68 4.43 26.09
CA GLY A 130 -2.74 4.74 27.04
C GLY A 130 -3.77 5.70 26.45
N TYR A 131 -3.35 6.68 25.65
CA TYR A 131 -4.26 7.54 24.89
C TYR A 131 -5.16 6.70 23.97
N MET A 132 -4.57 5.76 23.21
CA MET A 132 -5.34 4.83 22.37
C MET A 132 -6.29 3.94 23.18
N ALA A 133 -5.84 3.44 24.33
CA ALA A 133 -6.68 2.62 25.22
C ALA A 133 -7.83 3.42 25.84
N ALA A 134 -7.61 4.70 26.18
CA ALA A 134 -8.63 5.60 26.68
C ALA A 134 -9.70 5.89 25.60
N ILE A 135 -9.29 6.18 24.35
CA ILE A 135 -10.21 6.29 23.22
C ILE A 135 -11.03 5.02 23.07
N ALA A 136 -10.36 3.86 23.03
CA ALA A 136 -11.00 2.56 22.86
C ALA A 136 -11.96 2.20 24.01
N TYR A 137 -11.72 2.69 25.22
CA TYR A 137 -12.63 2.47 26.33
C TYR A 137 -13.89 3.33 26.22
N ARG A 138 -13.77 4.59 25.78
CA ARG A 138 -14.91 5.50 25.61
C ARG A 138 -15.94 5.03 24.59
N THR A 139 -15.52 4.21 23.64
CA THR A 139 -16.38 3.72 22.57
C THR A 139 -17.30 2.59 23.03
N ARG A 140 -17.03 1.99 24.20
CA ARG A 140 -17.80 0.86 24.76
C ARG A 140 -19.23 1.21 25.16
N ASN A 141 -19.46 2.42 25.67
CA ASN A 141 -20.76 2.75 26.25
C ASN A 141 -21.80 3.09 25.18
N THR A 142 -22.99 2.49 25.26
CA THR A 142 -24.16 2.78 24.42
C THR A 142 -25.29 3.45 25.19
N ASP A 143 -25.17 3.61 26.51
CA ASP A 143 -26.26 4.05 27.37
C ASP A 143 -26.55 5.54 27.18
N SER A 144 -27.67 5.82 26.52
CA SER A 144 -28.15 7.18 26.26
C SER A 144 -28.71 7.89 27.50
N SER A 145 -28.91 7.18 28.61
CA SER A 145 -29.41 7.78 29.87
C SER A 145 -28.34 8.61 30.58
N ILE A 146 -27.06 8.38 30.28
CA ILE A 146 -25.94 9.12 30.86
C ILE A 146 -25.62 10.34 29.97
N PRO A 147 -25.76 11.58 30.49
CA PRO A 147 -25.52 12.78 29.69
C PRO A 147 -24.12 12.82 29.07
N GLY A 148 -24.03 13.17 27.78
CA GLY A 148 -22.75 13.33 27.05
C GLY A 148 -22.07 12.03 26.61
N VAL A 149 -22.54 10.84 27.04
CA VAL A 149 -21.93 9.55 26.66
C VAL A 149 -21.96 9.30 25.16
N LEU A 150 -23.11 9.53 24.51
CA LEU A 150 -23.26 9.27 23.07
C LEU A 150 -22.38 10.20 22.22
N GLU A 151 -22.28 11.47 22.61
CA GLU A 151 -21.42 12.44 21.94
C GLU A 151 -19.94 12.09 22.13
N GLY A 152 -19.57 11.76 23.37
CA GLY A 152 -18.24 11.28 23.73
C GLY A 152 -17.81 10.04 22.97
N ARG A 153 -18.71 9.04 22.88
CA ARG A 153 -18.51 7.85 22.07
C ARG A 153 -18.36 8.20 20.61
N LYS A 154 -19.24 9.02 20.04
CA LYS A 154 -19.17 9.41 18.62
C LYS A 154 -17.82 10.05 18.31
N HIS A 155 -17.37 10.97 19.16
CA HIS A 155 -16.05 11.60 19.03
C HIS A 155 -14.92 10.58 19.12
N ALA A 156 -14.93 9.69 20.13
CA ALA A 156 -13.92 8.64 20.28
C ALA A 156 -13.93 7.65 19.08
N MET A 157 -15.10 7.34 18.52
CA MET A 157 -15.20 6.51 17.32
C MET A 157 -14.60 7.19 16.09
N THR A 158 -14.86 8.48 15.90
CA THR A 158 -14.25 9.27 14.82
C THR A 158 -12.73 9.28 14.97
N LEU A 159 -12.21 9.54 16.17
CA LEU A 159 -10.77 9.50 16.43
C LEU A 159 -10.19 8.12 16.11
N LEU A 160 -10.84 7.06 16.58
CA LEU A 160 -10.35 5.70 16.39
C LEU A 160 -10.39 5.25 14.93
N GLN A 161 -11.44 5.59 14.20
CA GLN A 161 -11.51 5.40 12.75
C GLN A 161 -10.41 6.18 12.04
N ASN A 162 -10.13 7.42 12.46
CA ASN A 162 -9.02 8.18 11.90
C ASN A 162 -7.67 7.51 12.18
N PHE A 163 -7.43 7.00 13.39
CA PHE A 163 -6.17 6.32 13.72
C PHE A 163 -5.99 4.95 13.08
N LEU A 164 -7.07 4.28 12.68
CA LEU A 164 -6.99 2.96 12.03
C LEU A 164 -7.04 3.01 10.51
N MET A 165 -7.92 3.87 9.98
CA MET A 165 -8.31 3.86 8.57
C MET A 165 -7.89 5.13 7.84
N SER A 166 -7.38 6.15 8.54
CA SER A 166 -6.80 7.32 7.85
C SER A 166 -5.30 7.16 7.66
N ARG A 167 -4.73 8.12 6.95
CA ARG A 167 -3.28 8.23 6.72
C ARG A 167 -2.46 8.33 7.98
N ALA A 168 -3.08 8.92 8.99
CA ALA A 168 -2.60 9.13 10.33
C ALA A 168 -2.40 7.80 11.10
N ASN A 169 -2.26 6.65 10.45
CA ASN A 169 -2.27 5.42 11.19
C ASN A 169 -1.16 5.36 12.22
N SER A 170 -1.58 5.20 13.47
CA SER A 170 -0.70 5.22 14.62
C SER A 170 -0.90 3.98 15.50
N VAL A 171 -1.68 2.98 15.08
CA VAL A 171 -1.84 1.75 15.89
C VAL A 171 -0.71 0.74 15.70
N ASP A 172 0.33 1.10 14.95
CA ASP A 172 1.50 0.24 14.78
C ASP A 172 2.14 -0.04 16.13
N PHE A 173 2.58 -1.28 16.30
CA PHE A 173 3.25 -1.73 17.52
C PHE A 173 2.43 -1.68 18.81
N LEU A 174 1.11 -1.39 18.75
CA LEU A 174 0.22 -1.41 19.92
C LEU A 174 0.31 -2.73 20.69
N GLU A 175 0.37 -3.84 19.95
CA GLU A 175 0.50 -5.20 20.48
C GLU A 175 1.81 -5.44 21.25
N SER A 176 2.85 -4.63 21.01
CA SER A 176 4.14 -4.74 21.71
C SER A 176 4.10 -4.14 23.13
N SER A 177 3.08 -3.34 23.45
CA SER A 177 3.00 -2.57 24.69
C SER A 177 2.37 -3.31 25.87
N GLY A 178 1.65 -4.40 25.57
CA GLY A 178 0.81 -5.10 26.53
C GLY A 178 -0.34 -4.24 27.09
N TRP A 179 -0.71 -3.12 26.46
CA TRP A 179 -1.88 -2.30 26.85
C TRP A 179 -3.18 -2.89 26.32
N MET A 180 -3.24 -3.09 25.01
CA MET A 180 -4.42 -3.57 24.32
C MET A 180 -3.98 -4.31 23.06
N LYS A 181 -4.76 -5.33 22.67
CA LYS A 181 -4.59 -5.97 21.36
C LYS A 181 -5.28 -5.14 20.28
N HIS A 182 -4.71 -5.08 19.09
CA HIS A 182 -5.34 -4.53 17.90
C HIS A 182 -6.73 -5.15 17.71
N GLU A 183 -6.92 -6.45 17.96
CA GLU A 183 -8.25 -7.06 17.93
C GLU A 183 -9.24 -6.43 18.91
N THR A 184 -8.80 -6.17 20.14
CA THR A 184 -9.65 -5.53 21.16
C THR A 184 -10.09 -4.15 20.71
N LEU A 185 -9.21 -3.40 20.03
CA LEU A 185 -9.52 -2.11 19.43
C LEU A 185 -10.62 -2.24 18.36
N LEU A 186 -10.46 -3.22 17.47
CA LEU A 186 -11.38 -3.46 16.37
C LEU A 186 -12.79 -3.85 16.83
N LYS A 187 -12.90 -4.63 17.92
CA LYS A 187 -14.20 -4.99 18.52
C LYS A 187 -15.06 -3.80 18.91
N HIS A 188 -14.43 -2.68 19.27
CA HIS A 188 -15.18 -1.49 19.68
C HIS A 188 -15.74 -0.69 18.51
N ILE A 189 -15.13 -0.84 17.34
CA ILE A 189 -15.54 -0.14 16.13
C ILE A 189 -16.47 -1.03 15.32
N TYR A 190 -16.25 -2.34 15.37
CA TYR A 190 -16.92 -3.31 14.50
C TYR A 190 -17.36 -4.55 15.29
N PRO A 191 -18.60 -5.02 15.10
CA PRO A 191 -19.13 -6.18 15.82
C PRO A 191 -18.35 -7.47 15.50
N ASP A 192 -18.24 -8.38 16.49
CA ASP A 192 -17.53 -9.67 16.39
C ASP A 192 -18.03 -10.59 15.25
N ALA A 193 -19.25 -10.35 14.73
CA ALA A 193 -19.91 -11.14 13.68
C ALA A 193 -19.52 -10.73 12.24
N GLY A 194 -18.32 -10.18 12.04
CA GLY A 194 -17.87 -9.69 10.74
C GLY A 194 -17.78 -10.79 9.66
N PRO A 195 -18.41 -10.61 8.49
CA PRO A 195 -18.49 -11.63 7.44
C PRO A 195 -17.16 -12.03 6.81
N GLY A 196 -16.14 -11.16 6.82
CA GLY A 196 -14.85 -11.43 6.14
C GLY A 196 -14.12 -12.69 6.63
N ARG A 197 -14.41 -13.20 7.83
CA ARG A 197 -13.86 -14.48 8.32
C ARG A 197 -14.32 -15.72 7.53
N GLN A 198 -15.50 -15.69 6.91
CA GLN A 198 -16.03 -16.85 6.17
C GLN A 198 -15.54 -16.93 4.71
N TRP A 199 -15.21 -15.80 4.09
CA TRP A 199 -14.86 -15.73 2.67
C TRP A 199 -13.51 -16.36 2.33
N SER A 200 -12.53 -16.31 3.25
CA SER A 200 -11.18 -16.86 3.03
C SER A 200 -11.16 -18.38 2.77
N ARG A 201 -12.23 -19.11 3.11
CA ARG A 201 -12.33 -20.57 2.85
C ARG A 201 -12.95 -20.92 1.49
N HIS A 202 -13.66 -19.98 0.85
CA HIS A 202 -14.44 -20.25 -0.37
C HIS A 202 -13.94 -19.50 -1.60
N LEU A 203 -13.09 -18.49 -1.42
CA LEU A 203 -12.31 -17.92 -2.51
C LEU A 203 -11.23 -18.93 -2.89
N ARG A 204 -11.58 -19.91 -3.73
CA ARG A 204 -10.55 -20.53 -4.58
C ARG A 204 -9.99 -19.37 -5.42
N ASP A 205 -8.74 -19.01 -5.17
CA ASP A 205 -7.88 -18.64 -6.28
C ASP A 205 -7.95 -19.85 -7.18
N ASP A 206 -8.73 -19.76 -8.24
CA ASP A 206 -8.71 -20.75 -9.31
C ASP A 206 -7.83 -20.14 -10.41
N PRO A 207 -6.49 -20.11 -10.23
CA PRO A 207 -5.59 -19.76 -11.32
C PRO A 207 -5.68 -20.79 -12.45
N ASP A 208 -6.33 -21.93 -12.19
CA ASP A 208 -6.50 -23.05 -13.12
C ASP A 208 -7.80 -22.96 -13.92
N ARG A 209 -8.60 -21.88 -13.79
CA ARG A 209 -9.78 -21.69 -14.64
C ARG A 209 -9.28 -21.66 -16.10
N PRO A 210 -9.53 -22.70 -16.91
CA PRO A 210 -8.75 -22.90 -18.13
C PRO A 210 -8.95 -21.73 -19.09
N LEU A 211 -7.87 -21.28 -19.75
CA LEU A 211 -7.95 -20.31 -20.85
C LEU A 211 -8.98 -20.72 -21.93
N VAL A 212 -9.28 -22.03 -22.01
CA VAL A 212 -10.32 -22.62 -22.86
C VAL A 212 -11.73 -22.08 -22.54
N GLU A 213 -12.04 -21.76 -21.28
CA GLU A 213 -13.30 -21.12 -20.88
C GLU A 213 -13.39 -19.65 -21.37
N LEU A 214 -12.26 -19.05 -21.75
CA LEU A 214 -12.23 -17.71 -22.35
C LEU A 214 -12.53 -17.74 -23.86
N GLY A 215 -12.77 -18.92 -24.43
CA GLY A 215 -12.97 -19.11 -25.87
C GLY A 215 -11.71 -18.85 -26.70
N LEU A 216 -10.54 -18.77 -26.05
CA LEU A 216 -9.25 -18.61 -26.71
C LEU A 216 -8.79 -20.00 -27.19
N LYS A 217 -8.98 -20.26 -28.48
CA LYS A 217 -8.36 -21.43 -29.12
C LYS A 217 -6.87 -21.16 -29.26
N ALA A 218 -6.03 -22.12 -28.89
CA ALA A 218 -4.62 -22.09 -29.24
C ALA A 218 -4.54 -21.91 -30.77
N VAL A 219 -3.89 -20.84 -31.21
CA VAL A 219 -3.64 -20.62 -32.62
C VAL A 219 -2.46 -21.50 -32.98
N ASP A 220 -2.66 -22.42 -33.93
CA ASP A 220 -1.57 -23.16 -34.55
C ASP A 220 -0.75 -22.15 -35.37
N THR A 221 0.20 -21.51 -34.71
CA THR A 221 1.21 -20.69 -35.38
C THR A 221 2.10 -21.69 -36.09
N GLY A 222 2.05 -21.73 -37.42
CA GLY A 222 2.94 -22.57 -38.22
C GLY A 222 4.43 -22.40 -37.87
N PRO A 223 5.35 -23.09 -38.54
CA PRO A 223 6.73 -23.28 -38.10
C PRO A 223 7.61 -22.02 -38.02
N GLN A 224 7.09 -20.83 -38.33
CA GLN A 224 7.84 -19.58 -38.19
C GLN A 224 7.19 -18.66 -37.14
N PRO A 225 8.00 -18.13 -36.20
CA PRO A 225 7.49 -17.22 -35.18
C PRO A 225 6.95 -15.95 -35.85
N LEU A 226 5.71 -15.59 -35.52
CA LEU A 226 5.09 -14.38 -36.05
C LEU A 226 5.80 -13.15 -35.47
N ALA A 227 6.26 -12.24 -36.32
CA ALA A 227 6.79 -10.97 -35.85
C ALA A 227 5.63 -10.03 -35.47
N LEU A 228 5.62 -9.52 -34.24
CA LEU A 228 4.59 -8.63 -33.72
C LEU A 228 5.21 -7.34 -33.21
N ARG A 229 4.78 -6.19 -33.74
CA ARG A 229 5.19 -4.88 -33.24
C ARG A 229 4.21 -4.38 -32.19
N VAL A 230 4.71 -4.05 -31.01
CA VAL A 230 3.93 -3.59 -29.87
C VAL A 230 4.33 -2.17 -29.53
N ALA A 231 3.38 -1.25 -29.53
CA ALA A 231 3.58 0.08 -28.96
C ALA A 231 2.92 0.15 -27.57
N ALA A 232 3.72 0.41 -26.55
CA ALA A 232 3.29 0.50 -25.16
C ALA A 232 3.38 1.96 -24.67
N ILE A 233 2.29 2.49 -24.11
CA ILE A 233 2.23 3.87 -23.62
C ILE A 233 1.70 3.88 -22.18
N GLY A 234 2.39 4.57 -21.28
CA GLY A 234 1.95 4.72 -19.90
C GLY A 234 2.85 5.60 -19.04
N TYR A 235 2.48 5.81 -17.79
CA TYR A 235 3.21 6.68 -16.85
C TYR A 235 4.21 5.91 -15.99
N HIS A 236 3.84 4.70 -15.55
CA HIS A 236 4.72 3.90 -14.70
C HIS A 236 5.55 2.94 -15.54
N THR A 237 6.86 3.22 -15.62
CA THR A 237 7.82 2.38 -16.37
C THR A 237 7.72 0.90 -15.96
N THR A 238 7.64 0.62 -14.66
CA THR A 238 7.59 -0.75 -14.13
C THR A 238 6.35 -1.53 -14.55
N LEU A 239 5.18 -0.88 -14.70
CA LEU A 239 3.96 -1.54 -15.20
C LEU A 239 4.08 -1.93 -16.67
N VAL A 240 4.76 -1.11 -17.46
CA VAL A 240 4.99 -1.40 -18.88
C VAL A 240 6.03 -2.50 -19.04
N LEU A 241 7.17 -2.39 -18.34
CA LEU A 241 8.22 -3.40 -18.34
C LEU A 241 7.74 -4.75 -17.82
N GLU A 242 6.82 -4.77 -16.86
CA GLU A 242 6.18 -5.99 -16.39
C GLU A 242 5.61 -6.80 -17.55
N LEU A 243 4.71 -6.21 -18.33
CA LEU A 243 4.09 -6.95 -19.43
C LEU A 243 5.05 -7.30 -20.56
N ILE A 244 6.01 -6.42 -20.86
CA ILE A 244 7.04 -6.69 -21.86
C ILE A 244 7.83 -7.93 -21.44
N SER A 245 8.33 -7.94 -20.21
CA SER A 245 9.09 -9.06 -19.69
C SER A 245 8.28 -10.36 -19.60
N LEU A 246 6.98 -10.28 -19.27
CA LEU A 246 6.09 -11.43 -19.31
C LEU A 246 5.93 -11.96 -20.74
N TRP A 247 5.68 -11.10 -21.72
CA TRP A 247 5.50 -11.55 -23.10
C TRP A 247 6.79 -12.08 -23.71
N GLU A 248 7.93 -11.46 -23.43
CA GLU A 248 9.23 -12.00 -23.83
C GLU A 248 9.50 -13.36 -23.20
N GLU A 249 9.23 -13.53 -21.91
CA GLU A 249 9.43 -14.82 -21.22
C GLU A 249 8.51 -15.91 -21.78
N PHE A 250 7.22 -15.62 -21.99
CA PHE A 250 6.22 -16.64 -22.29
C PHE A 250 5.89 -16.82 -23.77
N LEU A 251 6.19 -15.84 -24.62
CA LEU A 251 5.80 -15.86 -26.03
C LEU A 251 6.98 -15.81 -27.00
N SER A 252 8.22 -15.63 -26.54
CA SER A 252 9.40 -15.49 -27.45
C SER A 252 9.64 -16.70 -28.36
N ASP A 253 9.28 -17.91 -27.92
CA ASP A 253 9.37 -19.12 -28.74
C ASP A 253 8.35 -19.14 -29.89
N GLN A 254 7.23 -18.42 -29.73
CA GLN A 254 6.11 -18.39 -30.69
C GLN A 254 6.06 -17.09 -31.49
N LEU A 255 6.54 -15.99 -30.92
CA LEU A 255 6.41 -14.64 -31.42
C LEU A 255 7.75 -13.90 -31.33
N ARG A 256 8.14 -13.25 -32.43
CA ARG A 256 9.22 -12.27 -32.41
C ARG A 256 8.64 -10.90 -32.06
N LEU A 257 8.75 -10.52 -30.79
CA LEU A 257 8.18 -9.27 -30.29
C LEU A 257 9.14 -8.10 -30.53
N HIS A 258 8.58 -6.98 -31.01
CA HIS A 258 9.29 -5.72 -31.21
C HIS A 258 8.58 -4.61 -30.46
N PHE A 259 9.18 -4.11 -29.38
CA PHE A 259 8.54 -3.11 -28.53
C PHE A 259 8.98 -1.68 -28.86
N ALA A 260 8.03 -0.76 -28.77
CA ALA A 260 8.24 0.68 -28.70
C ALA A 260 7.55 1.20 -27.44
N VAL A 261 8.35 1.57 -26.44
CA VAL A 261 7.88 1.90 -25.09
C VAL A 261 7.95 3.40 -24.89
N HIS A 262 6.81 4.03 -24.66
CA HIS A 262 6.71 5.45 -24.39
C HIS A 262 6.23 5.67 -22.96
N VAL A 263 7.18 6.04 -22.10
CA VAL A 263 6.90 6.41 -20.71
C VAL A 263 6.67 7.92 -20.62
N LEU A 264 5.55 8.32 -20.03
CA LEU A 264 5.19 9.71 -19.79
C LEU A 264 5.39 10.06 -18.32
N GLU A 265 6.05 11.17 -18.04
CA GLU A 265 6.19 11.67 -16.67
C GLU A 265 5.51 13.04 -16.54
N PRO A 266 4.56 13.21 -15.61
CA PRO A 266 3.85 14.47 -15.46
C PRO A 266 4.78 15.54 -14.91
N GLY A 267 4.78 16.71 -15.55
CA GLY A 267 5.60 17.85 -15.14
C GLY A 267 7.06 17.83 -15.61
N LEU A 268 7.47 16.79 -16.36
CA LEU A 268 8.75 16.80 -17.09
C LEU A 268 8.50 17.18 -18.55
N GLY A 269 9.26 18.15 -19.05
CA GLY A 269 8.99 18.80 -20.33
C GLY A 269 9.82 18.27 -21.51
N THR A 270 11.01 17.74 -21.25
CA THR A 270 11.91 17.23 -22.31
C THR A 270 12.17 15.73 -22.19
N ALA A 271 12.54 15.10 -23.31
CA ALA A 271 12.90 13.68 -23.36
C ALA A 271 14.11 13.37 -22.46
N GLU A 272 15.08 14.29 -22.35
CA GLU A 272 16.24 14.14 -21.48
C GLU A 272 15.86 14.12 -20.01
N GLN A 273 14.93 15.00 -19.59
CA GLN A 273 14.42 15.04 -18.22
C GLN A 273 13.69 13.74 -17.87
N VAL A 274 12.81 13.27 -18.77
CA VAL A 274 12.09 12.02 -18.54
C VAL A 274 13.05 10.83 -18.55
N ARG A 275 14.08 10.82 -19.41
CA ARG A 275 15.13 9.79 -19.40
C ARG A 275 15.93 9.78 -18.10
N ALA A 276 16.29 10.95 -17.56
CA ALA A 276 17.04 11.04 -16.32
C ALA A 276 16.23 10.59 -15.09
N ALA A 277 14.91 10.82 -15.13
CA ALA A 277 13.99 10.49 -14.04
C ALA A 277 13.41 9.07 -14.13
N SER A 278 13.22 8.53 -15.34
CA SER A 278 12.59 7.21 -15.55
C SER A 278 13.55 6.05 -15.28
N VAL A 279 12.96 4.90 -14.93
CA VAL A 279 13.69 3.64 -14.71
C VAL A 279 14.30 3.11 -16.02
N CYS A 280 13.92 3.65 -17.19
CA CYS A 280 14.53 3.31 -18.48
C CYS A 280 16.07 3.46 -18.47
N LYS A 281 16.64 4.34 -17.65
CA LYS A 281 18.10 4.50 -17.54
C LYS A 281 18.80 3.29 -16.90
N ASP A 282 18.10 2.56 -16.03
CA ASP A 282 18.65 1.43 -15.25
C ASP A 282 18.65 0.14 -16.09
N PHE A 283 17.98 0.17 -17.23
CA PHE A 283 17.72 -0.96 -18.10
C PHE A 283 18.50 -0.82 -19.42
N GLN A 284 19.84 -0.84 -19.35
CA GLN A 284 20.71 -0.67 -20.53
C GLN A 284 20.41 -1.69 -21.65
N SER A 285 20.03 -2.93 -21.29
CA SER A 285 19.58 -3.96 -22.25
C SER A 285 18.31 -3.59 -23.00
N TYR A 286 17.55 -2.63 -22.48
CA TYR A 286 16.30 -2.14 -23.03
C TYR A 286 16.41 -0.68 -23.53
N GLY A 287 17.62 -0.15 -23.68
CA GLY A 287 17.87 1.25 -24.08
C GLY A 287 17.19 1.63 -25.40
N ASP A 288 17.08 0.68 -26.34
CA ASP A 288 16.38 0.87 -27.62
C ASP A 288 14.85 0.71 -27.50
N LEU A 289 14.36 0.09 -26.42
CA LEU A 289 12.92 -0.09 -26.19
C LEU A 289 12.25 1.23 -25.81
N CYS A 290 12.88 2.05 -24.96
CA CYS A 290 12.30 3.32 -24.51
C CYS A 290 12.38 4.39 -25.62
N GLY A 291 11.29 4.52 -26.36
CA GLY A 291 11.07 5.52 -27.39
C GLY A 291 10.56 6.85 -26.85
N TRP A 292 10.84 7.92 -27.58
CA TRP A 292 10.42 9.27 -27.26
C TRP A 292 9.70 9.86 -28.47
N ASP A 293 8.37 10.00 -28.39
CA ASP A 293 7.63 10.67 -29.45
C ASP A 293 7.31 12.11 -29.01
N ALA A 294 7.81 13.09 -29.76
CA ALA A 294 7.64 14.50 -29.45
C ALA A 294 6.17 14.91 -29.34
N ARG A 295 5.27 14.23 -30.07
CA ARG A 295 3.83 14.48 -30.01
C ARG A 295 3.24 14.08 -28.67
N LEU A 296 3.63 12.91 -28.15
CA LEU A 296 3.18 12.45 -26.82
C LEU A 296 3.67 13.39 -25.72
N LEU A 297 4.92 13.83 -25.78
CA LEU A 297 5.49 14.77 -24.81
C LEU A 297 4.73 16.11 -24.82
N ARG A 298 4.38 16.64 -26.00
CA ARG A 298 3.56 17.85 -26.13
C ARG A 298 2.15 17.67 -25.55
N LEU A 299 1.49 16.54 -25.84
CA LEU A 299 0.18 16.23 -25.28
C LEU A 299 0.24 16.14 -23.74
N ASN A 300 1.26 15.47 -23.19
CA ASN A 300 1.47 15.38 -21.75
C ASN A 300 1.64 16.77 -21.12
N ALA A 301 2.56 17.59 -21.65
CA ALA A 301 2.82 18.93 -21.13
C ALA A 301 1.60 19.86 -21.22
N ARG A 302 0.77 19.74 -22.26
CA ARG A 302 -0.43 20.56 -22.46
C ARG A 302 -1.55 20.20 -21.49
N HIS A 303 -1.85 18.91 -21.36
CA HIS A 303 -3.09 18.46 -20.70
C HIS A 303 -2.92 18.05 -19.24
N PHE A 304 -1.71 17.75 -18.79
CA PHE A 304 -1.49 17.29 -17.42
C PHE A 304 -0.93 18.40 -16.53
N THR A 305 -1.37 18.39 -15.27
CA THR A 305 -0.85 19.22 -14.20
C THR A 305 -0.69 18.38 -12.94
N ARG A 306 0.20 18.81 -12.06
CA ARG A 306 0.24 18.27 -10.70
C ARG A 306 -0.80 18.99 -9.86
N VAL A 307 -1.70 18.24 -9.24
CA VAL A 307 -2.72 18.76 -8.32
C VAL A 307 -2.65 18.01 -7.00
N THR A 308 -3.22 18.60 -5.97
CA THR A 308 -3.43 17.91 -4.70
C THR A 308 -4.87 17.38 -4.69
N LEU A 309 -5.05 16.07 -4.48
CA LEU A 309 -6.37 15.45 -4.42
C LEU A 309 -7.22 16.09 -3.30
N PRO A 310 -8.51 16.40 -3.51
CA PRO A 310 -9.31 17.13 -2.53
C PRO A 310 -9.47 16.47 -1.16
N LEU A 311 -9.89 15.19 -1.11
CA LEU A 311 -10.15 14.49 0.16
C LEU A 311 -8.87 13.86 0.68
N ALA A 312 -8.07 13.34 -0.25
CA ALA A 312 -6.80 12.73 0.05
C ALA A 312 -5.76 13.75 0.52
N ALA A 313 -5.62 14.93 -0.08
CA ALA A 313 -4.44 15.78 0.04
C ALA A 313 -3.12 15.10 -0.44
N LEU A 314 -3.17 14.24 -1.46
CA LEU A 314 -1.96 13.71 -2.12
C LEU A 314 -1.65 14.52 -3.38
N PRO A 315 -0.38 14.85 -3.63
CA PRO A 315 0.02 15.26 -4.96
C PRO A 315 -0.22 14.10 -5.93
N SER A 316 -1.12 14.32 -6.89
CA SER A 316 -1.41 13.40 -7.99
C SER A 316 -1.26 14.17 -9.30
N PRO A 317 -0.75 13.54 -10.36
CA PRO A 317 -1.01 14.04 -11.69
C PRO A 317 -2.52 14.08 -11.89
N GLN A 318 -3.01 15.11 -12.56
CA GLN A 318 -4.39 15.21 -12.99
C GLN A 318 -4.42 15.81 -14.38
N ILE A 319 -5.27 15.24 -15.21
CA ILE A 319 -5.58 15.80 -16.51
C ILE A 319 -6.57 16.97 -16.35
N LYS A 320 -6.27 18.10 -16.99
CA LYS A 320 -7.11 19.32 -16.95
C LYS A 320 -8.47 19.08 -17.59
N ASP A 321 -8.46 18.50 -18.78
CA ASP A 321 -9.64 18.21 -19.60
C ASP A 321 -9.41 16.89 -20.35
N PRO A 322 -10.00 15.78 -19.86
CA PRO A 322 -9.91 14.47 -20.51
C PRO A 322 -10.46 14.45 -21.94
N ALA A 323 -11.53 15.19 -22.20
CA ALA A 323 -12.18 15.19 -23.50
C ALA A 323 -11.30 15.91 -24.54
N ALA A 324 -10.76 17.08 -24.18
CA ALA A 324 -9.83 17.81 -25.04
C ALA A 324 -8.56 16.99 -25.32
N PHE A 325 -8.00 16.30 -24.32
CA PHE A 325 -6.84 15.43 -24.55
C PHE A 325 -7.16 14.30 -25.53
N VAL A 326 -8.29 13.61 -25.38
CA VAL A 326 -8.67 12.53 -26.30
C VAL A 326 -8.82 13.07 -27.72
N GLN A 327 -9.45 14.25 -27.89
CA GLN A 327 -9.58 14.90 -29.19
C GLN A 327 -8.21 15.27 -29.79
N ASP A 328 -7.36 15.95 -29.02
CA ASP A 328 -6.03 16.37 -29.46
C ASP A 328 -5.13 15.15 -29.75
N PHE A 329 -5.22 14.08 -28.96
CA PHE A 329 -4.51 12.83 -29.21
C PHE A 329 -4.96 12.19 -30.53
N VAL A 330 -6.27 12.06 -30.75
CA VAL A 330 -6.82 11.50 -32.00
C VAL A 330 -6.41 12.34 -33.20
N ALA A 331 -6.52 13.67 -33.12
CA ALA A 331 -6.08 14.58 -34.19
C ALA A 331 -4.58 14.40 -34.47
N THR A 332 -3.76 14.37 -33.44
CA THR A 332 -2.30 14.27 -33.55
C THR A 332 -1.81 12.98 -34.21
N PHE A 333 -2.54 11.86 -34.04
CA PHE A 333 -2.16 10.56 -34.60
C PHE A 333 -2.93 10.15 -35.86
N ARG A 334 -4.02 10.84 -36.21
CA ARG A 334 -4.78 10.60 -37.44
C ARG A 334 -4.56 11.65 -38.53
N ASP A 335 -4.30 12.91 -38.16
CA ASP A 335 -4.13 14.00 -39.12
C ASP A 335 -2.67 14.12 -39.56
N GLU A 336 -2.42 13.85 -40.83
CA GLU A 336 -1.10 14.00 -41.45
C GLU A 336 -0.57 15.45 -41.34
N GLN A 337 -1.46 16.45 -41.30
CA GLN A 337 -1.07 17.86 -41.23
C GLN A 337 -0.49 18.26 -39.87
N PHE A 338 -1.01 17.68 -38.77
CA PHE A 338 -0.45 17.90 -37.43
C PHE A 338 0.87 17.15 -37.20
N GLY A 339 1.15 16.12 -37.99
CA GLY A 339 2.33 15.25 -37.87
C GLY A 339 3.64 15.82 -38.40
N HIS A 340 3.61 16.93 -39.14
CA HIS A 340 4.82 17.55 -39.73
C HIS A 340 5.42 18.68 -38.88
N ALA A 341 4.77 19.07 -37.77
CA ALA A 341 5.30 20.09 -36.87
C ALA A 341 6.53 19.56 -36.11
N GLU A 342 7.67 20.22 -36.34
CA GLU A 342 9.03 19.99 -35.82
C GLU A 342 9.15 19.04 -34.62
N GLY A 343 9.93 17.97 -34.78
CA GLY A 343 10.28 17.03 -33.71
C GLY A 343 10.53 15.60 -34.20
N HIS A 344 11.09 14.77 -33.31
CA HIS A 344 11.28 13.33 -33.57
C HIS A 344 9.93 12.60 -33.52
N ARG A 345 9.52 12.02 -34.65
CA ARG A 345 8.33 11.16 -34.79
C ARG A 345 8.76 9.71 -34.67
N ASP A 346 8.16 8.97 -33.74
CA ASP A 346 8.44 7.55 -33.60
C ASP A 346 7.49 6.73 -34.50
N LEU A 347 7.98 6.37 -35.69
CA LEU A 347 7.23 5.58 -36.67
C LEU A 347 6.82 4.20 -36.14
N ARG A 348 7.42 3.73 -35.04
CA ARG A 348 7.06 2.45 -34.42
C ARG A 348 5.67 2.48 -33.80
N ILE A 349 5.16 3.66 -33.41
CA ILE A 349 3.77 3.80 -32.91
C ILE A 349 2.77 3.50 -34.04
N GLU A 350 2.96 4.11 -35.21
CA GLU A 350 2.03 3.95 -36.35
C GLU A 350 2.16 2.57 -37.00
N GLY A 351 3.37 2.02 -36.95
CA GLY A 351 3.66 0.66 -37.38
C GLY A 351 3.22 -0.42 -36.39
N ALA A 352 2.66 -0.09 -35.22
CA ALA A 352 2.30 -1.10 -34.24
C ALA A 352 1.17 -2.02 -34.74
N ASP A 353 1.33 -3.32 -34.47
CA ASP A 353 0.34 -4.35 -34.74
C ASP A 353 -0.61 -4.53 -33.55
N LEU A 354 -0.10 -4.26 -32.34
CA LEU A 354 -0.81 -4.32 -31.07
C LEU A 354 -0.44 -3.09 -30.23
N PHE A 355 -1.42 -2.56 -29.51
CA PHE A 355 -1.19 -1.51 -28.51
C PHE A 355 -1.31 -2.05 -27.09
N LEU A 356 -0.45 -1.52 -26.22
CA LEU A 356 -0.53 -1.67 -24.78
C LEU A 356 -0.69 -0.29 -24.14
N CYS A 357 -1.72 -0.12 -23.32
CA CYS A 357 -1.87 1.03 -22.45
C CYS A 357 -1.80 0.57 -21.00
N THR A 358 -1.15 1.34 -20.14
CA THR A 358 -1.19 1.11 -18.69
C THR A 358 -1.95 2.23 -18.00
N GLU A 359 -1.23 3.17 -17.40
CA GLU A 359 -1.80 4.28 -16.65
C GLU A 359 -1.39 5.63 -17.25
N PRO A 360 -2.26 6.65 -17.16
CA PRO A 360 -3.63 6.58 -16.63
C PRO A 360 -4.56 5.78 -17.56
N ALA A 361 -5.54 5.07 -16.98
CA ALA A 361 -6.36 4.13 -17.74
C ALA A 361 -7.13 4.77 -18.91
N PHE A 362 -7.43 6.07 -18.84
CA PHE A 362 -8.09 6.79 -19.92
C PHE A 362 -7.23 6.92 -21.20
N LEU A 363 -5.90 6.73 -21.12
CA LEU A 363 -5.05 6.62 -22.32
C LEU A 363 -5.52 5.51 -23.25
N CYS A 364 -6.06 4.41 -22.70
CA CYS A 364 -6.61 3.32 -23.49
C CYS A 364 -7.75 3.78 -24.42
N ASN A 365 -8.54 4.77 -24.02
CA ASN A 365 -9.60 5.32 -24.87
C ASN A 365 -9.05 6.25 -25.94
N ALA A 366 -8.08 7.10 -25.61
CA ALA A 366 -7.38 7.91 -26.61
C ALA A 366 -6.75 7.01 -27.69
N MET A 367 -6.04 5.94 -27.29
CA MET A 367 -5.45 4.97 -28.21
C MET A 367 -6.51 4.16 -28.97
N GLY A 368 -7.57 3.73 -28.28
CA GLY A 368 -8.66 2.97 -28.89
C GLY A 368 -9.41 3.74 -29.97
N ARG A 369 -9.50 5.08 -29.83
CA ARG A 369 -10.04 5.98 -30.86
C ARG A 369 -9.01 6.31 -31.93
N ALA A 370 -7.76 6.61 -31.58
CA ALA A 370 -6.74 6.94 -32.58
C ALA A 370 -6.46 5.77 -33.53
N PHE A 371 -6.47 4.54 -33.01
CA PHE A 371 -6.13 3.32 -33.73
C PHE A 371 -7.27 2.28 -33.66
N PRO A 372 -8.42 2.55 -34.30
CA PRO A 372 -9.65 1.75 -34.12
C PRO A 372 -9.54 0.31 -34.64
N ASN A 373 -8.64 0.08 -35.61
CA ASN A 373 -8.43 -1.21 -36.26
C ASN A 373 -7.28 -2.02 -35.65
N ARG A 374 -6.72 -1.56 -34.52
CA ARG A 374 -5.61 -2.24 -33.84
C ARG A 374 -6.06 -2.80 -32.49
N PRO A 375 -5.76 -4.09 -32.21
CA PRO A 375 -6.01 -4.67 -30.90
C PRO A 375 -5.35 -3.82 -29.80
N LEU A 376 -5.98 -3.79 -28.64
CA LEU A 376 -5.52 -3.01 -27.49
C LEU A 376 -5.60 -3.85 -26.22
N VAL A 377 -4.54 -3.86 -25.44
CA VAL A 377 -4.51 -4.42 -24.08
C VAL A 377 -4.37 -3.25 -23.11
N GLY A 378 -5.23 -3.21 -22.09
CA GLY A 378 -5.10 -2.32 -20.95
C GLY A 378 -4.61 -3.10 -19.73
N TYR A 379 -3.56 -2.61 -19.06
CA TYR A 379 -3.01 -3.22 -17.85
C TYR A 379 -2.90 -2.22 -16.70
N PHE A 380 -3.76 -2.39 -15.71
CA PHE A 380 -4.02 -1.40 -14.68
C PHE A 380 -3.52 -1.85 -13.32
N ALA A 381 -2.86 -0.97 -12.57
CA ALA A 381 -2.48 -1.20 -11.17
C ALA A 381 -3.05 -0.17 -10.19
N ASN A 382 -3.74 0.85 -10.69
CA ASN A 382 -4.48 1.88 -9.95
C ASN A 382 -5.96 1.92 -10.40
N PRO A 383 -6.84 2.59 -9.63
CA PRO A 383 -8.24 2.81 -10.03
C PRO A 383 -8.38 3.39 -11.42
N LEU A 384 -9.46 3.02 -12.13
CA LEU A 384 -9.70 3.55 -13.47
C LEU A 384 -9.81 5.07 -13.52
N THR A 385 -10.33 5.67 -12.46
CA THR A 385 -10.52 7.12 -12.35
C THR A 385 -9.32 7.83 -11.75
N ALA A 386 -8.23 7.11 -11.47
CA ALA A 386 -6.98 7.75 -11.10
C ALA A 386 -6.62 8.79 -12.17
N TYR A 387 -6.07 9.92 -11.75
CA TYR A 387 -5.67 11.04 -12.60
C TYR A 387 -6.79 11.85 -13.25
N LEU A 388 -8.07 11.48 -13.07
CA LEU A 388 -9.20 12.26 -13.60
C LEU A 388 -9.71 13.28 -12.58
N PRO A 389 -10.23 14.43 -13.04
CA PRO A 389 -11.06 15.26 -12.18
C PRO A 389 -12.41 14.57 -11.94
N ALA A 390 -12.95 14.73 -10.73
CA ALA A 390 -14.17 14.05 -10.29
C ALA A 390 -15.36 14.26 -11.24
N TYR A 391 -15.48 15.45 -11.86
CA TYR A 391 -16.56 15.76 -12.81
C TYR A 391 -16.52 14.91 -14.08
N ALA A 392 -15.35 14.37 -14.47
CA ALA A 392 -15.19 13.61 -15.70
C ALA A 392 -15.25 12.09 -15.48
N ALA A 393 -15.15 11.62 -14.23
CA ALA A 393 -15.05 10.21 -13.90
C ALA A 393 -16.23 9.38 -14.44
N SER A 394 -17.47 9.85 -14.29
CA SER A 394 -18.65 9.12 -14.79
C SER A 394 -18.70 9.01 -16.30
N ALA A 395 -18.29 10.06 -17.03
CA ALA A 395 -18.19 10.01 -18.49
C ALA A 395 -17.12 9.00 -18.92
N TRP A 396 -15.97 9.02 -18.25
CA TRP A 396 -14.89 8.05 -18.48
C TRP A 396 -15.33 6.60 -18.24
N LEU A 397 -15.98 6.31 -17.11
CA LEU A 397 -16.41 4.94 -16.80
C LEU A 397 -17.38 4.39 -17.87
N ARG A 398 -18.24 5.25 -18.46
CA ARG A 398 -19.09 4.87 -19.60
C ARG A 398 -18.28 4.60 -20.87
N ASP A 399 -17.29 5.42 -21.17
CA ASP A 399 -16.37 5.21 -22.29
C ASP A 399 -15.57 3.90 -22.12
N PHE A 400 -15.06 3.63 -20.92
CA PHE A 400 -14.37 2.40 -20.59
C PHE A 400 -15.26 1.17 -20.76
N LEU A 401 -16.51 1.23 -20.30
CA LEU A 401 -17.48 0.16 -20.51
C LEU A 401 -17.76 -0.06 -22.00
N SER A 402 -17.90 1.03 -22.77
CA SER A 402 -18.08 0.99 -24.22
C SER A 402 -16.87 0.36 -24.90
N LEU A 403 -15.65 0.69 -24.46
CA LEU A 403 -14.41 0.08 -24.93
C LEU A 403 -14.37 -1.42 -24.65
N CYS A 404 -14.73 -1.86 -23.43
CA CYS A 404 -14.83 -3.28 -23.06
C CYS A 404 -15.88 -4.07 -23.87
N ARG A 405 -16.95 -3.40 -24.30
CA ARG A 405 -18.01 -4.00 -25.13
C ARG A 405 -17.74 -3.90 -26.63
N ASN A 406 -16.61 -3.32 -27.03
CA ASN A 406 -16.30 -3.00 -28.42
C ASN A 406 -17.42 -2.15 -29.09
N GLN A 407 -17.99 -1.22 -28.33
CA GLN A 407 -19.08 -0.30 -28.72
C GLN A 407 -18.59 1.13 -28.94
N LEU A 408 -17.28 1.37 -28.82
CA LEU A 408 -16.69 2.66 -29.14
C LEU A 408 -16.79 2.91 -30.64
N MET A 409 -17.26 4.10 -31.04
CA MET A 409 -17.45 4.40 -32.47
C MET A 409 -16.17 4.15 -33.27
N GLU A 410 -16.35 3.60 -34.47
CA GLU A 410 -15.29 3.25 -35.43
C GLU A 410 -14.36 2.10 -35.02
N ARG A 411 -14.35 1.68 -33.75
CA ARG A 411 -13.48 0.59 -33.29
C ARG A 411 -13.97 -0.75 -33.85
N SER A 412 -13.06 -1.44 -34.54
CA SER A 412 -13.31 -2.79 -35.08
C SER A 412 -12.52 -3.87 -34.36
N ALA A 413 -11.39 -3.50 -33.73
CA ALA A 413 -10.48 -4.44 -33.08
C ALA A 413 -10.80 -4.67 -31.58
N PRO A 414 -10.47 -5.85 -31.02
CA PRO A 414 -10.80 -6.18 -29.63
C PRO A 414 -10.02 -5.33 -28.62
N PHE A 415 -10.61 -5.11 -27.44
CA PHE A 415 -9.95 -4.55 -26.26
C PHE A 415 -9.94 -5.57 -25.12
N LEU A 416 -8.80 -5.75 -24.49
CA LEU A 416 -8.61 -6.63 -23.34
C LEU A 416 -8.25 -5.83 -22.10
N ALA A 417 -9.14 -5.77 -21.11
CA ALA A 417 -8.86 -5.14 -19.82
C ALA A 417 -8.26 -6.15 -18.83
N VAL A 418 -7.09 -5.84 -18.30
CA VAL A 418 -6.37 -6.65 -17.31
C VAL A 418 -5.98 -5.77 -16.14
N SER A 419 -6.20 -6.24 -14.92
CA SER A 419 -5.76 -5.61 -13.68
C SER A 419 -4.63 -6.42 -13.06
N SER A 420 -3.68 -5.74 -12.39
CA SER A 420 -2.54 -6.35 -11.69
C SER A 420 -2.96 -7.24 -10.50
N THR A 421 -4.19 -7.08 -10.00
CA THR A 421 -4.69 -7.81 -8.84
C THR A 421 -6.15 -8.19 -9.02
N ARG A 422 -6.57 -9.24 -8.31
CA ARG A 422 -7.98 -9.63 -8.22
C ARG A 422 -8.82 -8.53 -7.56
N PHE A 423 -8.31 -7.91 -6.50
CA PHE A 423 -8.95 -6.73 -5.88
C PHE A 423 -9.32 -5.70 -6.94
N LEU A 424 -8.34 -5.26 -7.74
CA LEU A 424 -8.55 -4.19 -8.71
C LEU A 424 -9.48 -4.63 -9.84
N ALA A 425 -9.37 -5.89 -10.31
CA ALA A 425 -10.31 -6.42 -11.30
C ALA A 425 -11.76 -6.37 -10.79
N GLU A 426 -12.02 -6.83 -9.56
CA GLU A 426 -13.35 -6.76 -8.94
C GLU A 426 -13.80 -5.30 -8.72
N GLN A 427 -12.90 -4.40 -8.34
CA GLN A 427 -13.21 -2.98 -8.21
C GLN A 427 -13.58 -2.37 -9.56
N VAL A 428 -12.87 -2.68 -10.64
CA VAL A 428 -13.23 -2.18 -11.98
C VAL A 428 -14.61 -2.68 -12.40
N ARG A 429 -14.89 -3.98 -12.17
CA ARG A 429 -16.23 -4.53 -12.41
C ARG A 429 -17.27 -3.78 -11.57
N PHE A 430 -16.97 -3.50 -10.30
CA PHE A 430 -17.79 -2.68 -9.38
C PHE A 430 -18.15 -1.32 -9.96
N GLN A 431 -17.16 -0.56 -10.40
CA GLN A 431 -17.36 0.79 -10.88
C GLN A 431 -18.10 0.86 -12.23
N THR A 432 -17.89 -0.13 -13.10
CA THR A 432 -18.28 -0.05 -14.52
C THR A 432 -19.38 -1.01 -14.95
N GLY A 433 -19.57 -2.13 -14.23
CA GLY A 433 -20.38 -3.25 -14.70
C GLY A 433 -19.77 -3.96 -15.92
N ALA A 434 -18.48 -3.78 -16.20
CA ALA A 434 -17.80 -4.46 -17.30
C ALA A 434 -17.80 -5.98 -17.06
N PRO A 435 -18.28 -6.79 -18.02
CA PRO A 435 -18.43 -8.24 -17.80
C PRO A 435 -17.10 -8.98 -17.77
N ARG A 436 -16.04 -8.42 -18.37
CA ARG A 436 -14.74 -9.08 -18.54
C ARG A 436 -13.60 -8.12 -18.23
N VAL A 437 -13.12 -8.22 -17.00
CA VAL A 437 -11.86 -7.60 -16.55
C VAL A 437 -11.02 -8.74 -16.01
N TYR A 438 -9.85 -8.98 -16.55
CA TYR A 438 -9.00 -10.08 -16.08
C TYR A 438 -8.12 -9.62 -14.93
N ALA A 439 -7.62 -10.56 -14.13
CA ALA A 439 -6.59 -10.29 -13.14
C ALA A 439 -5.34 -11.08 -13.53
N ALA A 440 -4.21 -10.39 -13.68
CA ALA A 440 -2.91 -11.00 -13.91
C ALA A 440 -1.92 -10.44 -12.90
N ARG A 441 -1.36 -11.30 -12.05
CA ARG A 441 -0.42 -10.90 -11.01
C ARG A 441 0.93 -10.50 -11.64
N PRO A 442 1.52 -9.35 -11.26
CA PRO A 442 2.90 -9.04 -11.63
C PRO A 442 3.89 -10.09 -11.12
N LEU A 443 4.84 -10.48 -11.97
CA LEU A 443 5.96 -11.37 -11.66
C LEU A 443 7.28 -10.62 -11.53
N ALA A 444 7.34 -9.33 -11.90
CA ALA A 444 8.54 -8.50 -11.93
C ALA A 444 9.69 -9.18 -12.70
N ALA A 445 9.35 -9.79 -13.85
CA ALA A 445 10.31 -10.60 -14.61
C ALA A 445 11.48 -9.78 -15.16
N TYR A 446 11.25 -8.48 -15.43
CA TYR A 446 12.25 -7.50 -15.85
C TYR A 446 13.43 -7.33 -14.90
N LEU A 447 13.31 -7.72 -13.62
CA LEU A 447 14.42 -7.67 -12.67
C LEU A 447 15.50 -8.70 -12.95
N GLY A 448 15.17 -9.80 -13.66
CA GLY A 448 16.11 -10.89 -13.90
C GLY A 448 16.59 -11.60 -12.62
N PRO A 449 17.58 -12.50 -12.74
CA PRO A 449 18.15 -13.22 -11.61
C PRO A 449 19.14 -12.35 -10.84
N VAL A 450 18.65 -11.41 -10.03
CA VAL A 450 19.50 -10.58 -9.19
C VAL A 450 20.08 -11.40 -8.03
N ARG A 451 21.38 -11.23 -7.76
CA ARG A 451 22.07 -11.79 -6.60
C ARG A 451 22.87 -10.70 -5.91
N GLY A 452 22.30 -10.12 -4.86
CA GLY A 452 23.07 -9.33 -3.90
C GLY A 452 23.87 -10.25 -2.97
N LYS A 453 25.07 -9.81 -2.56
CA LYS A 453 25.74 -10.43 -1.41
C LYS A 453 24.96 -10.02 -0.16
N SER A 454 24.32 -10.98 0.51
CA SER A 454 23.53 -10.71 1.72
C SER A 454 24.35 -9.88 2.72
N SER A 455 23.85 -8.72 3.11
CA SER A 455 24.34 -7.99 4.28
C SER A 455 23.91 -8.75 5.52
N ASP A 456 24.82 -8.82 6.50
CA ASP A 456 24.55 -9.55 7.74
C ASP A 456 23.66 -8.70 8.65
N GLY A 457 22.38 -9.04 8.70
CA GLY A 457 21.44 -8.55 9.71
C GLY A 457 20.71 -7.25 9.39
N GLU A 458 20.93 -6.65 8.22
CA GLU A 458 20.14 -5.47 7.81
C GLU A 458 18.79 -5.88 7.23
N VAL A 459 17.74 -5.16 7.64
CA VAL A 459 16.35 -5.39 7.25
C VAL A 459 15.77 -4.08 6.75
N ILE A 460 15.31 -4.04 5.50
CA ILE A 460 14.65 -2.85 4.97
C ILE A 460 13.26 -2.75 5.58
N VAL A 461 12.86 -1.55 6.00
CA VAL A 461 11.48 -1.23 6.33
C VAL A 461 10.94 -0.34 5.23
N LEU A 462 10.04 -0.88 4.40
CA LEU A 462 9.36 -0.04 3.41
C LEU A 462 8.45 0.93 4.14
N ARG A 463 8.78 2.20 4.04
CA ARG A 463 8.00 3.26 4.65
C ARG A 463 6.92 3.75 3.68
N GLN A 464 5.83 4.17 4.29
CA GLN A 464 4.75 4.90 3.62
C GLN A 464 5.03 6.40 3.77
N PRO A 465 4.66 7.24 2.79
CA PRO A 465 4.72 8.68 2.93
C PRO A 465 3.97 9.24 4.15
N SER A 466 3.02 8.48 4.74
CA SER A 466 2.12 8.98 5.78
C SER A 466 2.28 8.38 7.19
N MET A 467 3.35 7.61 7.48
CA MET A 467 3.54 7.17 8.86
C MET A 467 3.98 8.35 9.74
N PHE A 468 3.29 8.57 10.86
CA PHE A 468 3.61 9.61 11.85
C PHE A 468 5.00 9.49 12.48
N TRP A 469 5.68 8.36 12.26
CA TRP A 469 7.00 8.09 12.80
C TRP A 469 7.82 7.26 11.82
N ASN A 470 9.14 7.25 12.04
CA ASN A 470 10.05 6.34 11.34
C ASN A 470 9.97 4.94 11.98
N SER A 471 9.21 4.03 11.35
CA SER A 471 9.04 2.65 11.82
C SER A 471 10.37 1.88 11.93
N ALA A 472 11.36 2.15 11.07
CA ALA A 472 12.67 1.54 11.19
C ALA A 472 13.36 1.96 12.50
N CYS A 473 13.30 3.25 12.84
CA CYS A 473 13.85 3.72 14.11
C CYS A 473 13.14 3.09 15.32
N ILE A 474 11.81 3.03 15.33
CA ILE A 474 11.07 2.44 16.45
C ILE A 474 11.47 0.97 16.63
N LEU A 475 11.54 0.22 15.53
CA LEU A 475 11.97 -1.18 15.54
C LEU A 475 13.40 -1.34 16.06
N ASN A 476 14.34 -0.48 15.63
CA ASN A 476 15.70 -0.45 16.18
C ASN A 476 15.72 -0.16 17.69
N SER A 477 14.90 0.78 18.15
CA SER A 477 14.83 1.13 19.58
C SER A 477 14.27 -0.01 20.41
N MET A 478 13.18 -0.63 19.97
CA MET A 478 12.62 -1.83 20.62
C MET A 478 13.61 -3.00 20.61
N ALA A 479 14.30 -3.26 19.51
CA ALA A 479 15.32 -4.32 19.44
C ALA A 479 16.46 -4.08 20.44
N ARG A 480 17.00 -2.85 20.53
CA ARG A 480 18.06 -2.48 21.49
C ARG A 480 17.60 -2.61 22.95
N MET A 481 16.41 -2.11 23.28
CA MET A 481 15.88 -2.14 24.65
C MET A 481 15.64 -3.56 25.17
N ASN A 482 15.43 -4.53 24.28
CA ASN A 482 15.15 -5.93 24.62
C ASN A 482 16.29 -6.88 24.23
N MET A 483 17.47 -6.35 23.89
CA MET A 483 18.59 -7.12 23.34
C MET A 483 19.03 -8.28 24.25
N ALA A 484 19.18 -8.03 25.55
CA ALA A 484 19.64 -9.05 26.50
C ALA A 484 18.67 -10.25 26.59
N GLU A 485 17.36 -9.99 26.59
CA GLU A 485 16.33 -11.04 26.61
C GLU A 485 16.29 -11.82 25.29
N LEU A 486 16.44 -11.10 24.17
CA LEU A 486 16.54 -11.69 22.84
C LEU A 486 17.75 -12.63 22.73
N GLU A 487 18.92 -12.18 23.16
CA GLU A 487 20.15 -12.98 23.12
C GLU A 487 20.04 -14.23 24.00
N ALA A 488 19.49 -14.11 25.21
CA ALA A 488 19.26 -15.25 26.08
C ALA A 488 18.32 -16.29 25.45
N THR A 489 17.25 -15.82 24.78
CA THR A 489 16.29 -16.70 24.09
C THR A 489 16.90 -17.43 22.90
N ILE A 490 17.85 -16.79 22.21
CA ILE A 490 18.47 -17.29 20.98
C ILE A 490 19.60 -18.26 21.27
N GLN A 491 20.47 -17.94 22.24
CA GLN A 491 21.57 -18.81 22.67
C GLN A 491 21.06 -20.20 23.10
N ALA A 492 19.86 -20.24 23.68
CA ALA A 492 19.22 -21.49 24.11
C ALA A 492 18.76 -22.40 22.96
N LYS A 493 18.61 -21.90 21.72
CA LYS A 493 17.89 -22.63 20.65
C LYS A 493 18.72 -23.00 19.42
N SER A 494 19.82 -22.31 19.11
CA SER A 494 20.44 -22.49 17.79
C SER A 494 21.90 -22.02 17.72
N GLY A 495 22.81 -22.92 17.34
CA GLY A 495 24.23 -22.63 17.10
C GLY A 495 24.55 -21.83 15.81
N HIS A 496 23.53 -21.41 15.06
CA HIS A 496 23.66 -20.66 13.80
C HIS A 496 22.86 -19.36 13.77
N ALA A 497 22.40 -18.87 14.92
CA ALA A 497 21.53 -17.71 14.96
C ALA A 497 22.27 -16.41 14.61
N LEU A 498 21.55 -15.53 13.91
CA LEU A 498 21.95 -14.14 13.77
C LEU A 498 22.22 -13.57 15.17
N ARG A 499 23.34 -12.89 15.36
CA ARG A 499 23.57 -12.16 16.61
C ARG A 499 22.48 -11.09 16.69
N ALA A 500 21.67 -11.09 17.74
CA ALA A 500 20.63 -10.08 17.89
C ALA A 500 21.22 -8.66 17.78
N ALA A 501 22.45 -8.47 18.28
CA ALA A 501 23.23 -7.25 18.16
C ALA A 501 23.53 -6.79 16.71
N SER A 502 23.45 -7.66 15.70
CA SER A 502 23.65 -7.28 14.29
C SER A 502 22.34 -6.94 13.57
N LEU A 503 21.19 -7.05 14.23
CA LEU A 503 19.92 -6.70 13.60
C LEU A 503 19.79 -5.18 13.49
N ARG A 504 19.66 -4.68 12.26
CA ARG A 504 19.48 -3.26 11.97
C ARG A 504 18.34 -3.07 10.98
N PHE A 505 17.34 -2.28 11.37
CA PHE A 505 16.28 -1.83 10.48
C PHE A 505 16.72 -0.56 9.77
N VAL A 506 16.53 -0.51 8.44
CA VAL A 506 16.88 0.64 7.60
C VAL A 506 15.63 1.10 6.86
N ALA A 507 15.27 2.37 6.96
CA ALA A 507 14.11 2.88 6.23
C ALA A 507 14.43 2.94 4.72
N SER A 508 13.43 2.69 3.86
CA SER A 508 13.61 2.70 2.41
C SER A 508 14.14 4.04 1.85
N GLU A 509 13.82 5.15 2.50
CA GLU A 509 14.23 6.51 2.08
C GLU A 509 15.66 6.84 2.51
N GLU A 510 16.22 6.05 3.43
CA GLU A 510 17.61 6.18 3.90
C GLU A 510 18.60 5.38 3.01
N LEU A 511 18.09 4.66 2.01
CA LEU A 511 18.92 3.89 1.10
C LEU A 511 19.69 4.83 0.17
N ALA A 512 21.02 4.82 0.28
CA ALA A 512 21.90 5.54 -0.65
C ALA A 512 21.82 4.96 -2.07
N ASP A 513 21.57 3.65 -2.18
CA ASP A 513 21.35 2.94 -3.42
C ASP A 513 20.04 2.15 -3.34
N ALA A 514 19.08 2.52 -4.19
CA ALA A 514 17.78 1.86 -4.31
C ALA A 514 17.71 0.92 -5.52
N SER A 515 18.86 0.55 -6.10
CA SER A 515 18.96 -0.49 -7.13
C SER A 515 18.44 -1.82 -6.63
N SER A 516 17.91 -2.62 -7.55
CA SER A 516 17.40 -3.96 -7.25
C SER A 516 18.49 -4.87 -6.65
N GLU A 517 19.73 -4.70 -7.09
CA GLU A 517 20.93 -5.37 -6.57
C GLU A 517 21.20 -5.03 -5.12
N ALA A 518 21.20 -3.74 -4.77
CA ALA A 518 21.40 -3.29 -3.40
C ALA A 518 20.27 -3.76 -2.48
N ILE A 519 19.03 -3.70 -2.94
CA ILE A 519 17.87 -4.17 -2.18
C ILE A 519 17.91 -5.69 -1.97
N ALA A 520 18.28 -6.46 -3.00
CA ALA A 520 18.41 -7.91 -2.90
C ALA A 520 19.56 -8.34 -1.97
N ALA A 521 20.46 -7.43 -1.60
CA ALA A 521 21.48 -7.67 -0.61
C ALA A 521 20.94 -7.65 0.83
N PHE A 522 19.76 -7.09 1.11
CA PHE A 522 19.25 -7.11 2.48
C PHE A 522 18.83 -8.51 2.92
N LYS A 523 18.84 -8.75 4.23
CA LYS A 523 18.47 -10.06 4.79
C LYS A 523 16.98 -10.33 4.67
N ALA A 524 16.17 -9.30 4.84
CA ALA A 524 14.71 -9.36 4.79
C ALA A 524 14.13 -7.96 4.55
N CYS A 525 12.83 -7.91 4.32
CA CYS A 525 12.07 -6.66 4.27
C CYS A 525 10.83 -6.73 5.15
N VAL A 526 10.55 -5.65 5.88
CA VAL A 526 9.30 -5.41 6.61
C VAL A 526 8.46 -4.45 5.79
N ILE A 527 7.25 -4.86 5.47
CA ILE A 527 6.32 -4.07 4.67
C ILE A 527 5.05 -3.83 5.48
N PHE A 528 4.77 -2.56 5.74
CA PHE A 528 3.45 -2.12 6.17
C PHE A 528 2.71 -1.71 4.90
N PRO A 529 1.73 -2.49 4.40
CA PRO A 529 1.10 -2.18 3.13
C PRO A 529 0.27 -0.90 3.26
N TYR A 530 0.28 -0.02 2.25
CA TYR A 530 -0.64 1.14 2.20
C TYR A 530 -1.63 1.05 1.06
N ASP A 531 -1.41 0.18 0.09
CA ASP A 531 -2.25 0.06 -1.09
C ASP A 531 -2.45 -1.42 -1.43
N VAL A 532 -3.50 -1.72 -2.16
CA VAL A 532 -3.90 -3.10 -2.54
C VAL A 532 -2.98 -3.67 -3.62
N SER A 533 -2.40 -2.80 -4.44
CA SER A 533 -1.64 -3.16 -5.64
C SER A 533 -0.31 -2.39 -5.69
N GLN A 534 0.63 -2.79 -4.85
CA GLN A 534 1.97 -2.19 -4.84
C GLN A 534 2.91 -2.99 -5.70
N MET A 535 3.40 -2.40 -6.80
CA MET A 535 4.41 -3.05 -7.66
C MET A 535 5.64 -3.51 -6.87
N ARG A 536 6.03 -2.72 -5.88
CA ARG A 536 7.15 -3.01 -4.99
C ARG A 536 7.05 -4.36 -4.27
N LEU A 537 5.84 -4.82 -3.91
CA LEU A 537 5.66 -6.14 -3.31
C LEU A 537 6.17 -7.25 -4.25
N TYR A 538 5.78 -7.18 -5.52
CA TYR A 538 6.13 -8.20 -6.51
C TYR A 538 7.61 -8.13 -6.87
N GLU A 539 8.19 -6.93 -6.95
CA GLU A 539 9.63 -6.74 -7.14
C GLU A 539 10.43 -7.43 -6.03
N LEU A 540 10.14 -7.12 -4.76
CA LEU A 540 10.84 -7.73 -3.63
C LEU A 540 10.62 -9.24 -3.58
N TYR A 541 9.43 -9.70 -3.96
CA TYR A 541 9.12 -11.12 -4.03
C TYR A 541 9.92 -11.82 -5.15
N ALA A 542 10.06 -11.20 -6.31
CA ALA A 542 10.85 -11.71 -7.44
C ALA A 542 12.36 -11.75 -7.11
N LEU A 543 12.86 -10.74 -6.38
CA LEU A 543 14.20 -10.74 -5.80
C LEU A 543 14.41 -11.84 -4.74
N SER A 544 13.35 -12.57 -4.39
CA SER A 544 13.36 -13.62 -3.35
C SER A 544 13.80 -13.09 -1.98
N LEU A 545 13.52 -11.82 -1.70
CA LEU A 545 13.80 -11.21 -0.40
C LEU A 545 12.71 -11.65 0.59
N PRO A 546 13.04 -12.27 1.73
CA PRO A 546 12.04 -12.67 2.72
C PRO A 546 11.21 -11.47 3.19
N LEU A 547 9.88 -11.56 3.03
CA LEU A 547 8.96 -10.45 3.30
C LEU A 547 8.15 -10.69 4.56
N PHE A 548 8.24 -9.76 5.49
CA PHE A 548 7.43 -9.68 6.69
C PHE A 548 6.32 -8.67 6.50
N VAL A 549 5.09 -9.09 6.73
CA VAL A 549 3.89 -8.24 6.66
C VAL A 549 3.04 -8.44 7.91
N PRO A 550 2.19 -7.47 8.29
CA PRO A 550 1.25 -7.65 9.38
C PRO A 550 0.39 -8.90 9.23
N GLU A 551 -0.07 -9.41 10.36
CA GLU A 551 -0.98 -10.55 10.40
C GLU A 551 -2.28 -10.23 9.64
N ARG A 552 -2.90 -11.25 9.03
CA ARG A 552 -4.07 -11.10 8.15
C ARG A 552 -5.18 -10.25 8.75
N ARG A 553 -5.47 -10.44 10.03
CA ARG A 553 -6.50 -9.69 10.78
C ARG A 553 -6.18 -8.20 10.97
N GLN A 554 -4.94 -7.78 10.80
CA GLN A 554 -4.51 -6.39 10.93
C GLN A 554 -4.45 -5.70 9.56
N LEU A 555 -4.29 -6.46 8.47
CA LEU A 555 -4.14 -5.91 7.12
C LEU A 555 -5.20 -4.89 6.68
N PRO A 556 -6.49 -4.99 7.06
CA PRO A 556 -7.48 -4.00 6.64
C PRO A 556 -7.17 -2.58 7.16
N SER A 557 -6.53 -2.43 8.34
CA SER A 557 -6.10 -1.11 8.83
C SER A 557 -4.98 -0.53 7.97
N TYR A 558 -4.21 -1.38 7.29
CA TYR A 558 -3.02 -0.99 6.53
C TYR A 558 -3.33 -0.65 5.08
N ILE A 559 -4.04 -1.53 4.39
CA ILE A 559 -4.20 -1.48 2.93
C ILE A 559 -5.16 -0.37 2.45
N TYR A 560 -6.06 0.10 3.31
CA TYR A 560 -7.11 1.07 2.98
C TYR A 560 -6.66 2.54 3.01
N ARG A 561 -5.42 2.82 2.61
CA ARG A 561 -4.81 4.17 2.67
C ARG A 561 -4.35 4.71 1.32
N GLY A 562 -4.25 3.82 0.34
CA GLY A 562 -3.63 4.07 -0.94
C GLY A 562 -4.62 4.60 -1.96
N LEU A 563 -4.15 4.82 -3.18
CA LEU A 563 -5.00 5.35 -4.24
C LEU A 563 -6.18 4.41 -4.49
N THR A 564 -6.02 3.10 -4.29
CA THR A 564 -7.10 2.15 -4.62
C THR A 564 -8.30 2.19 -3.68
N THR A 565 -8.22 2.90 -2.55
CA THR A 565 -9.28 2.91 -1.53
C THR A 565 -9.67 4.32 -1.07
N ILE A 566 -9.17 5.38 -1.72
CA ILE A 566 -9.57 6.76 -1.37
C ILE A 566 -10.90 7.15 -2.02
N GLU A 567 -11.68 7.93 -1.28
CA GLU A 567 -13.01 8.40 -1.69
C GLU A 567 -12.99 9.27 -2.95
N ASP A 568 -11.87 9.94 -3.26
CA ASP A 568 -11.71 10.74 -4.49
C ASP A 568 -11.95 9.92 -5.76
N PHE A 569 -11.88 8.59 -5.69
CA PHE A 569 -12.11 7.67 -6.80
C PHE A 569 -13.36 6.81 -6.65
N ASN A 570 -14.21 7.09 -5.66
CA ASN A 570 -15.49 6.40 -5.46
C ASN A 570 -16.54 6.86 -6.48
N HIS A 571 -16.33 6.46 -7.73
CA HIS A 571 -17.25 6.71 -8.84
C HIS A 571 -17.78 5.38 -9.37
N VAL A 572 -19.11 5.27 -9.47
CA VAL A 572 -19.81 4.07 -9.91
C VAL A 572 -20.89 4.48 -10.91
N LEU A 573 -21.02 3.75 -12.02
CA LEU A 573 -22.12 3.96 -12.96
C LEU A 573 -23.45 3.56 -12.31
N THR A 574 -24.54 4.29 -12.60
CA THR A 574 -25.87 4.04 -12.00
C THR A 574 -26.39 2.61 -12.20
N ASP A 575 -26.04 1.97 -13.32
CA ASP A 575 -26.41 0.58 -13.62
C ASP A 575 -25.39 -0.46 -13.12
N ALA A 576 -24.31 0.00 -12.47
CA ALA A 576 -23.27 -0.81 -11.82
C ALA A 576 -23.40 -0.77 -10.29
N GLY A 577 -22.54 -1.50 -9.56
CA GLY A 577 -22.49 -1.53 -8.09
C GLY A 577 -23.58 -2.36 -7.38
N LEU A 578 -23.69 -2.17 -6.05
CA LEU A 578 -24.63 -2.85 -5.13
C LEU A 578 -26.09 -2.44 -5.39
N GLY A 579 -26.67 -2.84 -6.52
CA GLY A 579 -28.05 -2.49 -6.86
C GLY A 579 -28.34 -2.45 -8.36
N GLY A 580 -27.31 -2.43 -9.19
CA GLY A 580 -27.46 -2.55 -10.64
C GLY A 580 -28.16 -3.87 -11.01
N LYS A 581 -29.20 -3.81 -11.86
CA LYS A 581 -29.91 -5.02 -12.34
C LYS A 581 -28.96 -6.02 -13.02
N GLY A 582 -27.84 -5.54 -13.58
CA GLY A 582 -26.80 -6.38 -14.17
C GLY A 582 -25.89 -7.08 -13.16
N TRP A 583 -25.79 -6.57 -11.93
CA TRP A 583 -24.92 -7.11 -10.89
C TRP A 583 -25.39 -8.48 -10.39
N ARG A 584 -26.70 -8.61 -10.12
CA ARG A 584 -27.31 -9.85 -9.63
C ARG A 584 -27.62 -10.89 -10.72
N ASN A 585 -27.73 -10.46 -11.98
CA ASN A 585 -28.13 -11.32 -13.09
C ASN A 585 -26.97 -11.75 -13.99
N SER A 586 -25.72 -11.49 -13.61
CA SER A 586 -24.59 -12.01 -14.38
C SER A 586 -24.39 -13.49 -14.06
N ASP A 587 -24.55 -14.36 -15.05
CA ASP A 587 -24.22 -15.80 -14.98
C ASP A 587 -22.73 -16.07 -14.65
N ILE A 588 -21.95 -15.02 -14.43
CA ILE A 588 -20.57 -15.09 -13.97
C ILE A 588 -20.64 -15.41 -12.47
N SER A 589 -20.48 -16.69 -12.15
CA SER A 589 -20.47 -17.29 -10.80
C SER A 589 -19.27 -16.86 -9.94
N GLY A 590 -18.87 -15.58 -10.03
CA GLY A 590 -17.83 -15.02 -9.19
C GLY A 590 -18.32 -14.84 -7.74
N PRO A 591 -17.45 -15.02 -6.75
CA PRO A 591 -17.75 -14.65 -5.37
C PRO A 591 -17.91 -13.13 -5.30
N HIS A 592 -19.16 -12.67 -5.32
CA HIS A 592 -19.53 -11.25 -5.28
C HIS A 592 -19.41 -10.71 -3.86
N LEU A 593 -18.63 -9.65 -3.65
CA LEU A 593 -18.59 -8.97 -2.36
C LEU A 593 -19.81 -8.05 -2.23
N ASP A 594 -20.61 -8.22 -1.18
CA ASP A 594 -21.78 -7.38 -0.86
C ASP A 594 -21.39 -6.00 -0.26
N TYR A 595 -20.16 -5.55 -0.53
CA TYR A 595 -19.54 -4.36 0.07
C TYR A 595 -19.01 -3.43 -1.00
N ASN A 596 -19.16 -2.13 -0.80
CA ASN A 596 -18.51 -1.14 -1.66
C ASN A 596 -17.01 -1.07 -1.30
N PRO A 597 -16.07 -1.22 -2.26
CA PRO A 597 -14.62 -1.20 -2.01
C PRO A 597 -14.09 0.15 -1.50
N PHE A 598 -14.91 1.20 -1.54
CA PHE A 598 -14.57 2.53 -1.04
C PHE A 598 -15.18 2.83 0.33
N ASP A 599 -16.02 1.93 0.88
CA ASP A 599 -16.54 2.09 2.22
C ASP A 599 -15.40 1.89 3.23
N ARG A 600 -15.25 2.83 4.16
CA ARG A 600 -14.27 2.73 5.25
C ARG A 600 -14.75 1.89 6.43
N ASP A 601 -15.84 1.16 6.26
CA ASP A 601 -16.28 0.16 7.22
C ASP A 601 -15.33 -1.05 7.18
N TRP A 602 -15.01 -1.61 8.33
CA TRP A 602 -14.07 -2.71 8.42
C TRP A 602 -14.55 -4.01 7.82
N LEU A 603 -15.86 -4.26 7.80
CA LEU A 603 -16.38 -5.47 7.18
C LEU A 603 -16.14 -5.42 5.68
N ALA A 604 -16.38 -4.24 5.07
CA ALA A 604 -15.98 -3.98 3.70
C ALA A 604 -14.47 -4.13 3.53
N ALA A 605 -13.68 -3.45 4.38
CA ALA A 605 -12.24 -3.47 4.28
C ALA A 605 -11.64 -4.88 4.40
N ASP A 606 -12.10 -5.68 5.37
CA ASP A 606 -11.69 -7.06 5.60
C ASP A 606 -12.07 -7.97 4.45
N ALA A 607 -13.31 -7.88 3.96
CA ALA A 607 -13.81 -8.69 2.86
C ALA A 607 -12.99 -8.47 1.57
N TRP A 608 -12.78 -7.21 1.20
CA TRP A 608 -12.00 -6.84 0.03
C TRP A 608 -10.49 -7.11 0.21
N THR A 609 -9.95 -6.97 1.43
CA THR A 609 -8.55 -7.31 1.74
C THR A 609 -8.22 -8.77 1.40
N GLN A 610 -9.20 -9.68 1.48
CA GLN A 610 -9.00 -11.08 1.10
C GLN A 610 -8.62 -11.26 -0.39
N LEU A 611 -8.95 -10.29 -1.25
CA LEU A 611 -8.63 -10.33 -2.69
C LEU A 611 -7.23 -9.81 -3.02
N THR A 612 -6.47 -9.39 -2.01
CA THR A 612 -5.12 -8.83 -2.20
C THR A 612 -4.05 -9.91 -2.14
N HIS A 613 -2.95 -9.70 -2.86
CA HIS A 613 -1.78 -10.56 -2.74
C HIS A 613 -1.11 -10.43 -1.36
N TRP A 614 -1.44 -9.41 -0.57
CA TRP A 614 -1.10 -9.38 0.85
C TRP A 614 -1.72 -10.51 1.64
N VAL A 615 -2.76 -11.19 1.16
CA VAL A 615 -3.37 -12.36 1.82
C VAL A 615 -3.02 -13.64 1.08
N THR A 616 -3.09 -13.61 -0.25
CA THR A 616 -3.04 -14.80 -1.11
C THR A 616 -1.63 -15.20 -1.56
N LEU A 617 -0.65 -14.28 -1.55
CA LEU A 617 0.71 -14.61 -1.96
C LEU A 617 1.35 -15.56 -0.93
N PRO A 618 1.87 -16.72 -1.36
CA PRO A 618 2.51 -17.68 -0.46
C PRO A 618 3.84 -17.13 0.06
N HIS A 619 4.41 -17.77 1.07
CA HIS A 619 5.75 -17.45 1.64
C HIS A 619 5.87 -16.08 2.35
N LEU A 620 4.83 -15.26 2.37
CA LEU A 620 4.81 -14.05 3.20
C LEU A 620 4.83 -14.41 4.68
N LEU A 621 5.86 -13.96 5.40
CA LEU A 621 5.98 -14.13 6.84
C LEU A 621 5.09 -13.11 7.55
N ARG A 622 4.42 -13.55 8.61
CA ARG A 622 3.44 -12.74 9.34
C ARG A 622 3.94 -12.40 10.72
N PHE A 623 3.65 -11.18 11.16
CA PHE A 623 3.87 -10.77 12.54
C PHE A 623 2.63 -10.07 13.11
N ALA A 624 2.33 -10.35 14.38
CA ALA A 624 1.26 -9.68 15.11
C ALA A 624 1.76 -8.45 15.88
N SER A 625 3.06 -8.37 16.17
CA SER A 625 3.69 -7.31 16.98
C SER A 625 5.16 -7.10 16.59
N ALA A 626 5.77 -6.00 17.04
CA ALA A 626 7.22 -5.78 16.84
C ALA A 626 8.06 -6.88 17.50
N ALA A 627 7.64 -7.31 18.70
CA ALA A 627 8.26 -8.42 19.40
C ALA A 627 8.21 -9.71 18.58
N GLY A 628 7.04 -10.02 18.03
CA GLY A 628 6.84 -11.18 17.15
C GLY A 628 7.67 -11.10 15.87
N LEU A 629 7.78 -9.90 15.28
CA LEU A 629 8.61 -9.64 14.10
C LEU A 629 10.08 -9.91 14.38
N VAL A 630 10.65 -9.26 15.40
CA VAL A 630 12.08 -9.39 15.75
C VAL A 630 12.40 -10.84 16.12
N LYS A 631 11.53 -11.49 16.91
CA LYS A 631 11.69 -12.91 17.24
C LYS A 631 11.73 -13.79 15.99
N SER A 632 10.83 -13.55 15.03
CA SER A 632 10.77 -14.31 13.78
C SER A 632 12.01 -14.07 12.90
N LEU A 633 12.49 -12.84 12.79
CA LEU A 633 13.74 -12.50 12.07
C LEU A 633 14.98 -13.23 12.62
N LEU A 634 14.96 -13.58 13.91
CA LEU A 634 16.06 -14.24 14.60
C LEU A 634 15.92 -15.77 14.62
N GLN A 635 14.70 -16.30 14.47
CA GLN A 635 14.42 -17.75 14.61
C GLN A 635 14.12 -18.45 13.28
N GLU A 636 13.56 -17.76 12.29
CA GLU A 636 13.16 -18.36 11.02
C GLU A 636 14.35 -18.61 10.09
N ASP A 637 14.28 -19.71 9.33
CA ASP A 637 15.22 -19.99 8.24
C ASP A 637 14.84 -19.16 7.00
N LEU A 638 15.26 -17.90 7.01
CA LEU A 638 14.99 -16.96 5.94
C LEU A 638 15.59 -17.39 4.59
N ARG A 639 16.64 -18.21 4.60
CA ARG A 639 17.23 -18.76 3.35
C ARG A 639 16.28 -19.77 2.73
N ARG A 640 15.64 -20.62 3.53
CA ARG A 640 14.60 -21.54 3.06
C ARG A 640 13.37 -20.82 2.52
N VAL A 641 12.96 -19.72 3.16
CA VAL A 641 11.85 -18.86 2.67
C VAL A 641 12.21 -18.27 1.31
N ALA A 642 13.37 -17.62 1.19
CA ALA A 642 13.88 -17.07 -0.07
C ALA A 642 13.96 -18.14 -1.18
N ALA A 643 14.47 -19.33 -0.86
CA ALA A 643 14.55 -20.44 -1.81
C ALA A 643 13.17 -20.91 -2.29
N SER A 644 12.15 -20.87 -1.41
CA SER A 644 10.78 -21.25 -1.76
C SER A 644 10.11 -20.19 -2.64
N MET A 645 10.31 -18.91 -2.35
CA MET A 645 9.88 -17.81 -3.22
C MET A 645 10.49 -17.92 -4.62
N ARG A 646 11.79 -18.20 -4.69
CA ARG A 646 12.51 -18.43 -5.95
C ARG A 646 11.96 -19.61 -6.74
N ARG A 647 11.73 -20.75 -6.08
CA ARG A 647 11.10 -21.92 -6.71
C ARG A 647 9.71 -21.61 -7.22
N GLN A 648 8.91 -20.85 -6.48
CA GLN A 648 7.59 -20.42 -6.93
C GLN A 648 7.70 -19.55 -8.19
N GLN A 649 8.62 -18.58 -8.21
CA GLN A 649 8.87 -17.73 -9.37
C GLN A 649 9.32 -18.54 -10.59
N ILE A 650 10.24 -19.49 -10.41
CA ILE A 650 10.67 -20.40 -11.48
C ILE A 650 9.52 -21.30 -11.93
N SER A 651 8.71 -21.84 -11.01
CA SER A 651 7.60 -22.73 -11.35
C SER A 651 6.53 -22.01 -12.17
N ILE A 652 6.18 -20.76 -11.82
CA ILE A 652 5.23 -19.97 -12.61
C ILE A 652 5.78 -19.73 -14.02
N ARG A 653 7.10 -19.55 -14.15
CA ARG A 653 7.78 -19.39 -15.45
C ARG A 653 7.85 -20.69 -16.24
N GLY A 654 8.19 -21.80 -15.60
CA GLY A 654 8.41 -23.10 -16.24
C GLY A 654 7.14 -23.88 -16.57
N CYS A 655 6.10 -23.79 -15.74
CA CYS A 655 4.85 -24.55 -15.93
C CYS A 655 4.07 -24.14 -17.20
N MET A 656 4.39 -23.03 -17.87
CA MET A 656 3.76 -22.67 -19.15
C MET A 656 4.50 -23.21 -20.38
N GLY A 657 5.76 -23.66 -20.23
CA GLY A 657 6.52 -24.34 -21.29
C GLY A 657 6.39 -25.86 -21.27
N CYS A 658 5.94 -26.44 -20.14
CA CYS A 658 5.65 -27.87 -20.06
C CYS A 658 4.34 -28.18 -20.77
N SER A 659 4.42 -28.78 -21.96
CA SER A 659 3.26 -29.35 -22.63
C SER A 659 2.48 -30.24 -21.65
N SER A 660 1.15 -30.11 -21.64
CA SER A 660 0.24 -30.82 -20.73
C SER A 660 0.38 -32.36 -20.74
N SER A 661 1.11 -32.93 -21.70
CA SER A 661 1.47 -34.35 -21.72
C SER A 661 2.46 -34.78 -20.63
N GLU A 662 3.30 -33.89 -20.10
CA GLU A 662 4.35 -34.29 -19.12
C GLU A 662 3.87 -34.30 -17.65
N LEU A 663 2.73 -33.66 -17.34
CA LEU A 663 2.19 -33.60 -15.98
C LEU A 663 1.21 -34.74 -15.64
N SER A 664 1.05 -35.71 -16.54
CA SER A 664 0.17 -36.88 -16.37
C SER A 664 0.90 -38.22 -16.16
N GLY A 665 2.21 -38.17 -15.91
CA GLY A 665 3.08 -39.34 -15.66
C GLY A 665 3.27 -39.66 -14.19
#